data_AF-A0A843D8M5-F1
#
_entry.id   AF-A0A843D8M5-F1
#
_cell.length_a   1.000
_cell.length_b   1.000
_cell.length_c   1.000
_cell.angle_alpha   90.00
_cell.angle_beta   90.00
_cell.angle_gamma   90.00
#
_symmetry.space_group_name_H-M   'P 1'
#
loop_
_entity.id
_entity.type
_entity.pdbx_description
1 polymer ?
#
loop_
_entity_poly.entity_id
_entity_poly.type
_entity_poly.pdbx_seq_one_letter_code
_entity_poly.pdbx_strand_id
1 'polypeptide(L)'
;MVRIAVYGKGGIGKSTMSSNLTAALSDNDYKVLQIGCDPKHDSTRLLLGGEVKSTILDYMKDTPPGERRLDDVVSEGYKGCLCAEAGGPEPGVGCAGRGIISSFDLLRDLGGDSIMRDVTLYDVLGDVVCGGFAVPLRNEYAEIIYIVSSGEFMSIYAANNILKGICNYDPDRVGGIIFNSRGDPEEDNRIRKFSDAVGIPIVASFERSELFMTAEENGKTIVEMYPDSKIAEKFRDLARKVMEQKKYHSNYLGERELEQCILGRSVFKKNTEKKHIKLTVDDNPKRKYASRNVLNDEPYGGCAFSGANSTCASIKGLAVILHSPLSCAQFTFQTVSGTYSRYGRCHKPVEAFSDPSVFTTRMGDSDMIFGGTEKLKEMLDMCIRRGHDKICVVTSCPSGIIGDDVKSTVTAFEKDNPSARIALIETDGNLNGDFMQGVIDAAIGVCETFSEDCEKTDTVNLIGTKSLALNCLTATEAVIQLLDRLGVKVNCLFPAGDSIESVAKIRSAKLNVMTNPDLFTIQISTYLDERFGIPFSPVPVRPGIRGTLSWMEYVADVFNKQKELELLREEIRKEYESQISQYKKVLEGKRFCILSATRDIDWVLEATESVGMERVRTVVVDRTDYCNDMNVTNEFPNISFVKSIDIATERKKIEDMKPDLVISTVPIGVNAPQISIPLVQNPGPYTGVDFIRRVAAILLSSKKEGWRKDVL
;
A
#
# COMPACT_ATOMS: atom_id res chain seq x y z
N MET A 1 -13.12 40.72 -14.38
CA MET A 1 -13.52 39.31 -14.38
C MET A 1 -13.83 38.90 -12.95
N VAL A 2 -15.00 38.30 -12.70
CA VAL A 2 -15.46 37.85 -11.39
C VAL A 2 -15.57 36.33 -11.39
N ARG A 3 -14.96 35.66 -10.42
CA ARG A 3 -15.01 34.18 -10.33
C ARG A 3 -15.71 33.71 -9.08
N ILE A 4 -16.77 32.95 -9.26
CA ILE A 4 -17.73 32.60 -8.21
C ILE A 4 -17.86 31.08 -8.14
N ALA A 5 -17.82 30.52 -6.94
CA ALA A 5 -18.24 29.15 -6.72
C ALA A 5 -19.57 29.09 -5.95
N VAL A 6 -20.49 28.27 -6.42
CA VAL A 6 -21.77 27.99 -5.77
C VAL A 6 -21.73 26.56 -5.26
N TYR A 7 -21.73 26.39 -3.94
CA TYR A 7 -21.71 25.10 -3.28
C TYR A 7 -23.07 24.78 -2.67
N GLY A 8 -23.41 23.50 -2.56
CA GLY A 8 -24.64 23.08 -1.88
C GLY A 8 -24.78 21.57 -1.83
N LYS A 9 -25.67 21.07 -0.97
CA LYS A 9 -25.99 19.65 -0.89
C LYS A 9 -26.59 19.14 -2.21
N GLY A 10 -26.25 17.91 -2.62
CA GLY A 10 -26.88 17.29 -3.77
C GLY A 10 -28.41 17.22 -3.64
N GLY A 11 -29.14 17.63 -4.68
CA GLY A 11 -30.61 17.62 -4.69
C GLY A 11 -31.28 18.80 -3.98
N ILE A 12 -30.53 19.82 -3.55
CA ILE A 12 -31.09 21.02 -2.90
C ILE A 12 -31.64 22.07 -3.88
N GLY A 13 -31.57 21.83 -5.19
CA GLY A 13 -31.88 22.83 -6.23
C GLY A 13 -30.71 23.77 -6.56
N LYS A 14 -29.47 23.40 -6.17
CA LYS A 14 -28.24 24.16 -6.47
C LYS A 14 -28.11 24.48 -7.96
N SER A 15 -28.13 23.46 -8.82
CA SER A 15 -28.00 23.59 -10.28
C SER A 15 -29.07 24.52 -10.86
N THR A 16 -30.32 24.43 -10.39
CA THR A 16 -31.42 25.33 -10.74
C THR A 16 -31.13 26.78 -10.35
N MET A 17 -30.62 27.03 -9.13
CA MET A 17 -30.24 28.37 -8.68
C MET A 17 -29.08 28.94 -9.50
N SER A 18 -28.04 28.13 -9.76
CA SER A 18 -26.86 28.50 -10.55
C SER A 18 -27.23 28.87 -11.99
N SER A 19 -28.02 28.04 -12.68
CA SER A 19 -28.51 28.31 -14.04
C SER A 19 -29.35 29.59 -14.12
N ASN A 20 -30.27 29.83 -13.18
CA ASN A 20 -31.08 31.04 -13.17
C ASN A 20 -30.25 32.30 -12.84
N LEU A 21 -29.23 32.18 -11.97
CA LEU A 21 -28.28 33.27 -11.70
C LEU A 21 -27.47 33.62 -12.95
N THR A 22 -26.97 32.61 -13.67
CA THR A 22 -26.29 32.81 -14.96
C THR A 22 -27.19 33.51 -15.97
N ALA A 23 -28.44 33.07 -16.13
CA ALA A 23 -29.40 33.73 -17.02
C ALA A 23 -29.68 35.19 -16.60
N ALA A 24 -29.80 35.48 -15.30
CA ALA A 24 -29.99 36.83 -14.79
C ALA A 24 -28.77 37.74 -14.97
N LEU A 25 -27.56 37.19 -14.89
CA LEU A 25 -26.32 37.92 -15.21
C LEU A 25 -26.23 38.23 -16.71
N SER A 26 -26.57 37.27 -17.57
CA SER A 26 -26.66 37.49 -19.02
C SER A 26 -27.75 38.49 -19.41
N ASP A 27 -28.86 38.57 -18.66
CA ASP A 27 -29.91 39.59 -18.81
C ASP A 27 -29.38 41.02 -18.60
N ASN A 28 -28.34 41.16 -17.78
CA ASN A 28 -27.66 42.43 -17.50
C ASN A 28 -26.43 42.65 -18.42
N ASP A 29 -26.41 42.02 -19.59
CA ASP A 29 -25.38 42.11 -20.63
C ASP A 29 -23.95 41.67 -20.20
N TYR A 30 -23.81 40.95 -19.08
CA TYR A 30 -22.54 40.32 -18.73
C TYR A 30 -22.31 39.07 -19.57
N LYS A 31 -21.08 38.88 -20.05
CA LYS A 31 -20.69 37.57 -20.60
C LYS A 31 -20.44 36.63 -19.43
N VAL A 32 -21.09 35.46 -19.44
CA VAL A 32 -21.00 34.49 -18.35
C VAL A 32 -20.50 33.14 -18.87
N LEU A 33 -19.63 32.49 -18.10
CA LEU A 33 -19.23 31.10 -18.28
C LEU A 33 -19.69 30.29 -17.05
N GLN A 34 -20.51 29.26 -17.24
CA GLN A 34 -20.88 28.32 -16.19
C GLN A 34 -20.18 26.98 -16.39
N ILE A 35 -19.51 26.50 -15.34
CA ILE A 35 -18.83 25.20 -15.31
C ILE A 35 -19.47 24.35 -14.22
N GLY A 36 -20.18 23.30 -14.63
CA GLY A 36 -20.73 22.29 -13.72
C GLY A 36 -19.64 21.38 -13.18
N CYS A 37 -19.52 21.30 -11.86
CA CYS A 37 -18.53 20.51 -11.13
C CYS A 37 -19.23 19.41 -10.29
N ASP A 38 -20.11 18.65 -10.92
CA ASP A 38 -20.91 17.58 -10.29
C ASP A 38 -20.93 16.36 -11.23
N PRO A 39 -20.70 15.12 -10.71
CA PRO A 39 -20.88 13.89 -11.49
C PRO A 39 -22.25 13.74 -12.17
N LYS A 40 -23.29 14.40 -11.63
CA LYS A 40 -24.65 14.39 -12.18
C LYS A 40 -24.84 15.18 -13.46
N HIS A 41 -23.88 16.03 -13.84
CA HIS A 41 -23.86 16.78 -15.12
C HIS A 41 -25.19 17.50 -15.46
N ASP A 42 -25.84 18.09 -14.46
CA ASP A 42 -27.16 18.73 -14.57
C ASP A 42 -27.13 20.26 -14.44
N SER A 43 -25.94 20.85 -14.33
CA SER A 43 -25.74 22.27 -14.04
C SER A 43 -26.16 23.18 -15.18
N THR A 44 -25.78 22.85 -16.42
CA THR A 44 -25.96 23.69 -17.60
C THR A 44 -27.19 23.33 -18.42
N ARG A 45 -27.90 22.27 -18.05
CA ARG A 45 -29.04 21.73 -18.81
C ARG A 45 -30.11 22.76 -19.14
N LEU A 46 -30.46 23.63 -18.19
CA LEU A 46 -31.50 24.67 -18.39
C LEU A 46 -31.04 25.84 -19.26
N LEU A 47 -29.72 26.06 -19.37
CA LEU A 47 -29.14 27.10 -20.23
C LEU A 47 -29.02 26.63 -21.68
N LEU A 48 -29.05 25.32 -21.90
CA LEU A 48 -28.91 24.66 -23.20
C LEU A 48 -30.26 24.11 -23.72
N GLY A 49 -31.40 24.63 -23.24
CA GLY A 49 -32.72 24.24 -23.74
C GLY A 49 -33.14 22.81 -23.37
N GLY A 50 -32.58 22.25 -22.28
CA GLY A 50 -32.90 20.91 -21.80
C GLY A 50 -31.97 19.81 -22.33
N GLU A 51 -31.07 20.13 -23.27
CA GLU A 51 -30.08 19.20 -23.82
C GLU A 51 -28.91 18.97 -22.86
N VAL A 52 -28.44 17.72 -22.81
CA VAL A 52 -27.19 17.33 -22.14
C VAL A 52 -26.19 17.01 -23.23
N LYS A 53 -25.14 17.83 -23.35
CA LYS A 53 -24.03 17.58 -24.27
C LYS A 53 -22.94 16.76 -23.56
N SER A 54 -22.00 16.18 -24.32
CA SER A 54 -20.89 15.40 -23.73
C SER A 54 -20.16 16.19 -22.66
N THR A 55 -19.92 15.54 -21.52
CA THR A 55 -19.12 16.13 -20.45
C THR A 55 -17.63 16.17 -20.84
N ILE A 56 -16.85 17.00 -20.17
CA ILE A 56 -15.40 17.07 -20.35
C ILE A 56 -14.77 15.70 -20.09
N LEU A 57 -15.22 14.98 -19.07
CA LEU A 57 -14.71 13.65 -18.74
C LEU A 57 -15.07 12.60 -19.79
N ASP A 58 -16.30 12.60 -20.31
CA ASP A 58 -16.69 11.70 -21.41
C ASP A 58 -15.84 12.01 -22.66
N TYR A 59 -15.67 13.30 -22.98
CA TYR A 59 -14.82 13.73 -24.08
C TYR A 59 -13.36 13.31 -23.90
N MET A 60 -12.81 13.39 -22.68
CA MET A 60 -11.46 12.91 -22.38
C MET A 60 -11.33 11.39 -22.53
N LYS A 61 -12.38 10.64 -22.20
CA LYS A 61 -12.43 9.19 -22.36
C LYS A 61 -12.46 8.79 -23.83
N ASP A 62 -13.29 9.47 -24.62
CA ASP A 62 -13.57 9.08 -26.01
C ASP A 62 -12.62 9.73 -27.03
N THR A 63 -11.95 10.84 -26.67
CA THR A 63 -11.13 11.62 -27.60
C THR A 63 -9.64 11.63 -27.20
N PRO A 64 -8.72 11.20 -28.10
CA PRO A 64 -7.28 11.24 -27.84
C PRO A 64 -6.73 12.67 -27.67
N PRO A 65 -5.69 12.91 -26.83
CA PRO A 65 -5.17 14.24 -26.53
C PRO A 65 -4.84 15.14 -27.74
N GLY A 66 -4.33 14.57 -28.84
CA GLY A 66 -3.94 15.34 -30.03
C GLY A 66 -5.10 15.85 -30.89
N GLU A 67 -6.32 15.36 -30.65
CA GLU A 67 -7.52 15.75 -31.38
C GLU A 67 -8.42 16.68 -30.58
N ARG A 68 -8.07 16.94 -29.31
CA ARG A 68 -8.92 17.69 -28.39
C ARG A 68 -9.00 19.16 -28.75
N ARG A 69 -10.21 19.71 -28.78
CA ARG A 69 -10.51 21.12 -29.05
C ARG A 69 -11.44 21.69 -27.99
N LEU A 70 -11.25 22.96 -27.68
CA LEU A 70 -12.05 23.66 -26.67
C LEU A 70 -13.53 23.75 -27.06
N ASP A 71 -13.81 23.97 -28.34
CA ASP A 71 -15.16 24.12 -28.88
C ASP A 71 -16.02 22.84 -28.76
N ASP A 72 -15.39 21.67 -28.58
CA ASP A 72 -16.10 20.40 -28.45
C ASP A 72 -16.64 20.18 -27.03
N VAL A 73 -16.08 20.87 -26.03
CA VAL A 73 -16.44 20.74 -24.61
C VAL A 73 -17.12 21.98 -24.03
N VAL A 74 -17.27 23.03 -24.84
CA VAL A 74 -17.92 24.29 -24.46
C VAL A 74 -19.07 24.58 -25.40
N SER A 75 -20.22 24.92 -24.84
CA SER A 75 -21.42 25.21 -25.61
C SER A 75 -22.01 26.56 -25.29
N GLU A 76 -22.53 27.22 -26.32
CA GLU A 76 -23.26 28.47 -26.18
C GLU A 76 -24.71 28.19 -25.79
N GLY A 77 -25.18 28.84 -24.74
CA GLY A 77 -26.54 28.75 -24.19
C GLY A 77 -27.26 30.09 -24.19
N TYR A 78 -28.21 30.24 -23.27
CA TYR A 78 -29.06 31.44 -23.16
C TYR A 78 -28.27 32.76 -23.21
N LYS A 79 -28.66 33.66 -24.14
CA LYS A 79 -28.04 34.98 -24.37
C LYS A 79 -26.51 34.95 -24.53
N GLY A 80 -25.97 33.89 -25.14
CA GLY A 80 -24.54 33.79 -25.44
C GLY A 80 -23.67 33.44 -24.23
N CYS A 81 -24.27 32.97 -23.13
CA CYS A 81 -23.48 32.40 -22.04
C CYS A 81 -22.78 31.11 -22.51
N LEU A 82 -21.58 30.86 -21.99
CA LEU A 82 -20.86 29.62 -22.26
C LEU A 82 -21.12 28.62 -21.14
N CYS A 83 -21.22 27.36 -21.50
CA CYS A 83 -21.53 26.24 -20.62
C CYS A 83 -20.52 25.12 -20.83
N ALA A 84 -20.01 24.56 -19.74
CA ALA A 84 -19.23 23.32 -19.75
C ALA A 84 -19.59 22.45 -18.54
N GLU A 85 -19.52 21.14 -18.69
CA GLU A 85 -19.83 20.17 -17.64
C GLU A 85 -18.62 19.28 -17.41
N ALA A 86 -18.12 19.19 -16.18
CA ALA A 86 -17.01 18.29 -15.86
C ALA A 86 -17.44 16.82 -16.01
N GLY A 87 -18.61 16.46 -15.48
CA GLY A 87 -19.07 15.08 -15.39
C GLY A 87 -18.43 14.30 -14.23
N GLY A 88 -18.53 12.98 -14.27
CA GLY A 88 -17.94 12.09 -13.28
C GLY A 88 -17.95 10.63 -13.74
N PRO A 89 -17.25 9.74 -13.03
CA PRO A 89 -17.22 8.33 -13.38
C PRO A 89 -18.52 7.60 -13.01
N GLU A 90 -18.63 6.35 -13.44
CA GLU A 90 -19.76 5.50 -13.09
C GLU A 90 -19.89 5.33 -11.56
N PRO A 91 -21.12 5.37 -11.01
CA PRO A 91 -21.32 5.18 -9.58
C PRO A 91 -20.69 3.88 -9.07
N GLY A 92 -19.80 3.99 -8.09
CA GLY A 92 -19.13 2.85 -7.45
C GLY A 92 -17.74 2.51 -8.01
N VAL A 93 -17.30 3.16 -9.08
CA VAL A 93 -15.96 2.96 -9.66
C VAL A 93 -15.27 4.30 -9.90
N GLY A 94 -13.98 4.37 -9.58
CA GLY A 94 -13.16 5.53 -9.95
C GLY A 94 -13.27 6.73 -9.01
N CYS A 95 -12.52 7.81 -9.31
CA CYS A 95 -12.40 8.97 -8.43
C CYS A 95 -13.00 10.25 -9.04
N ALA A 96 -14.24 10.57 -8.66
CA ALA A 96 -14.92 11.80 -9.07
C ALA A 96 -14.11 13.07 -8.77
N GLY A 97 -13.46 13.11 -7.59
CA GLY A 97 -12.60 14.24 -7.22
C GLY A 97 -11.41 14.44 -8.17
N ARG A 98 -10.75 13.36 -8.61
CA ARG A 98 -9.69 13.45 -9.63
C ARG A 98 -10.25 13.81 -11.00
N GLY A 99 -11.48 13.38 -11.31
CA GLY A 99 -12.19 13.76 -12.52
C GLY A 99 -12.37 15.28 -12.64
N ILE A 100 -12.82 15.93 -11.56
CA ILE A 100 -12.94 17.39 -11.52
C ILE A 100 -11.58 18.07 -11.77
N ILE A 101 -10.51 17.67 -11.04
CA ILE A 101 -9.15 18.21 -11.24
C ILE A 101 -8.74 18.10 -12.72
N SER A 102 -8.92 16.92 -13.31
CA SER A 102 -8.48 16.64 -14.67
C SER A 102 -9.30 17.40 -15.73
N SER A 103 -10.56 17.70 -15.44
CA SER A 103 -11.40 18.56 -16.29
C SER A 103 -10.88 19.99 -16.33
N PHE A 104 -10.48 20.53 -15.17
CA PHE A 104 -9.85 21.85 -15.07
C PHE A 104 -8.49 21.90 -15.77
N ASP A 105 -7.69 20.84 -15.63
CA ASP A 105 -6.41 20.71 -16.34
C ASP A 105 -6.62 20.72 -17.86
N LEU A 106 -7.58 19.93 -18.37
CA LEU A 106 -7.90 19.93 -19.80
C LEU A 106 -8.34 21.31 -20.31
N LEU A 107 -9.27 21.97 -19.60
CA LEU A 107 -9.73 23.30 -20.00
C LEU A 107 -8.56 24.28 -20.10
N ARG A 108 -7.65 24.26 -19.12
CA ARG A 108 -6.45 25.10 -19.14
C ARG A 108 -5.52 24.77 -20.31
N ASP A 109 -5.26 23.49 -20.57
CA ASP A 109 -4.38 23.03 -21.66
C ASP A 109 -4.94 23.41 -23.05
N LEU A 110 -6.26 23.41 -23.22
CA LEU A 110 -6.95 23.81 -24.44
C LEU A 110 -7.09 25.34 -24.59
N GLY A 111 -6.47 26.13 -23.69
CA GLY A 111 -6.53 27.59 -23.73
C GLY A 111 -7.81 28.16 -23.13
N GLY A 112 -8.31 27.56 -22.05
CA GLY A 112 -9.52 27.96 -21.33
C GLY A 112 -9.53 29.43 -20.88
N ASP A 113 -8.36 30.06 -20.74
CA ASP A 113 -8.24 31.51 -20.52
C ASP A 113 -8.89 32.34 -21.64
N SER A 114 -8.99 31.81 -22.87
CA SER A 114 -9.59 32.48 -24.02
C SER A 114 -11.13 32.56 -23.96
N ILE A 115 -11.77 31.64 -23.23
CA ILE A 115 -13.23 31.59 -23.05
C ILE A 115 -13.67 32.22 -21.72
N MET A 116 -12.72 32.64 -20.89
CA MET A 116 -12.99 33.37 -19.65
C MET A 116 -13.83 34.61 -19.96
N ARG A 117 -14.90 34.81 -19.18
CA ARG A 117 -15.89 35.86 -19.41
C ARG A 117 -15.86 36.91 -18.30
N ASP A 118 -16.78 37.88 -18.36
CA ASP A 118 -16.91 38.89 -17.31
C ASP A 118 -17.19 38.25 -15.96
N VAL A 119 -17.97 37.15 -15.97
CA VAL A 119 -18.27 36.31 -14.81
C VAL A 119 -18.06 34.82 -15.14
N THR A 120 -17.37 34.09 -14.26
CA THR A 120 -17.30 32.61 -14.30
C THR A 120 -17.92 32.03 -13.04
N LEU A 121 -18.87 31.12 -13.22
CA LEU A 121 -19.62 30.46 -12.15
C LEU A 121 -19.29 28.96 -12.13
N TYR A 122 -18.75 28.49 -11.01
CA TYR A 122 -18.49 27.08 -10.74
C TYR A 122 -19.61 26.51 -9.90
N ASP A 123 -20.33 25.52 -10.41
CA ASP A 123 -21.45 24.91 -9.71
C ASP A 123 -21.02 23.58 -9.08
N VAL A 124 -20.76 23.54 -7.78
CA VAL A 124 -19.98 22.47 -7.14
C VAL A 124 -20.81 21.68 -6.14
N LEU A 125 -20.66 20.35 -6.17
CA LEU A 125 -21.27 19.47 -5.17
C LEU A 125 -20.60 19.67 -3.80
N GLY A 126 -21.38 20.10 -2.81
CA GLY A 126 -20.91 20.40 -1.45
C GLY A 126 -21.12 19.28 -0.42
N ASP A 127 -21.77 18.18 -0.81
CA ASP A 127 -22.03 17.03 0.08
C ASP A 127 -20.76 16.19 0.33
N VAL A 128 -19.85 16.15 -0.66
CA VAL A 128 -18.59 15.41 -0.62
C VAL A 128 -17.43 16.37 -0.87
N VAL A 129 -16.94 17.02 0.18
CA VAL A 129 -15.77 17.93 0.09
C VAL A 129 -14.46 17.16 0.25
N CYS A 130 -14.18 16.23 -0.67
CA CYS A 130 -12.86 15.62 -0.79
C CYS A 130 -11.89 16.55 -1.54
N GLY A 131 -10.59 16.21 -1.58
CA GLY A 131 -9.55 17.09 -2.16
C GLY A 131 -9.81 17.56 -3.59
N GLY A 132 -10.56 16.79 -4.39
CA GLY A 132 -10.94 17.16 -5.77
C GLY A 132 -12.07 18.19 -5.85
N PHE A 133 -13.15 18.02 -5.10
CA PHE A 133 -14.25 19.00 -5.03
C PHE A 133 -13.85 20.30 -4.30
N ALA A 134 -12.69 20.31 -3.65
CA ALA A 134 -12.07 21.49 -3.08
C ALA A 134 -11.28 22.33 -4.10
N VAL A 135 -11.12 21.90 -5.37
CA VAL A 135 -10.40 22.68 -6.39
C VAL A 135 -11.01 24.08 -6.59
N PRO A 136 -12.34 24.24 -6.76
CA PRO A 136 -12.95 25.57 -6.88
C PRO A 136 -12.85 26.40 -5.59
N LEU A 137 -12.56 25.81 -4.43
CA LEU A 137 -12.28 26.56 -3.20
C LEU A 137 -10.90 27.24 -3.23
N ARG A 138 -9.98 26.88 -4.14
CA ARG A 138 -8.66 27.52 -4.21
C ARG A 138 -8.77 28.93 -4.79
N ASN A 139 -7.91 29.84 -4.33
CA ASN A 139 -7.91 31.25 -4.75
C ASN A 139 -7.71 31.45 -6.26
N GLU A 140 -7.09 30.47 -6.93
CA GLU A 140 -6.87 30.47 -8.38
C GLU A 140 -8.17 30.30 -9.18
N TYR A 141 -9.20 29.66 -8.60
CA TYR A 141 -10.44 29.35 -9.30
C TYR A 141 -11.60 30.24 -8.86
N ALA A 142 -11.87 30.41 -7.56
CA ALA A 142 -12.96 31.28 -7.10
C ALA A 142 -12.51 32.34 -6.09
N GLU A 143 -12.99 33.56 -6.31
CA GLU A 143 -12.75 34.72 -5.45
C GLU A 143 -13.84 34.87 -4.39
N ILE A 144 -15.04 34.36 -4.68
CA ILE A 144 -16.23 34.46 -3.83
C ILE A 144 -17.01 33.15 -3.86
N ILE A 145 -17.50 32.72 -2.70
CA ILE A 145 -18.17 31.44 -2.52
C ILE A 145 -19.58 31.67 -1.96
N TYR A 146 -20.60 31.25 -2.69
CA TYR A 146 -21.98 31.23 -2.23
C TYR A 146 -22.40 29.82 -1.85
N ILE A 147 -23.24 29.70 -0.82
CA ILE A 147 -23.74 28.42 -0.34
C ILE A 147 -25.25 28.35 -0.52
N VAL A 148 -25.72 27.40 -1.32
CA VAL A 148 -27.14 27.07 -1.46
C VAL A 148 -27.52 26.08 -0.36
N SER A 149 -28.50 26.45 0.47
CA SER A 149 -29.02 25.58 1.52
C SER A 149 -30.53 25.71 1.69
N SER A 150 -31.19 24.67 2.19
CA SER A 150 -32.51 24.76 2.83
C SER A 150 -32.37 24.82 4.35
N GLY A 151 -33.51 24.83 5.06
CA GLY A 151 -33.56 24.72 6.52
C GLY A 151 -33.54 23.27 7.04
N GLU A 152 -33.40 22.28 6.13
CA GLU A 152 -33.17 20.90 6.53
C GLU A 152 -31.83 20.77 7.24
N PHE A 153 -31.80 19.96 8.31
CA PHE A 153 -30.58 19.75 9.09
C PHE A 153 -29.40 19.26 8.24
N MET A 154 -29.62 18.32 7.31
CA MET A 154 -28.52 17.80 6.48
C MET A 154 -28.01 18.83 5.46
N SER A 155 -28.87 19.74 5.00
CA SER A 155 -28.43 20.84 4.12
C SER A 155 -27.57 21.84 4.90
N ILE A 156 -28.00 22.20 6.11
CA ILE A 156 -27.24 23.06 7.02
C ILE A 156 -25.92 22.40 7.44
N TYR A 157 -25.93 21.08 7.66
CA TYR A 157 -24.72 20.32 7.96
C TYR A 157 -23.71 20.37 6.81
N ALA A 158 -24.16 20.18 5.57
CA ALA A 158 -23.32 20.36 4.39
C ALA A 158 -22.79 21.80 4.27
N ALA A 159 -23.64 22.81 4.49
CA ALA A 159 -23.23 24.22 4.52
C ALA A 159 -22.13 24.49 5.55
N ASN A 160 -22.25 23.92 6.76
CA ASN A 160 -21.23 24.04 7.81
C ASN A 160 -19.91 23.35 7.43
N ASN A 161 -19.96 22.20 6.75
CA ASN A 161 -18.76 21.52 6.25
C ASN A 161 -18.08 22.29 5.12
N ILE A 162 -18.85 22.96 4.25
CA ILE A 162 -18.29 23.85 3.22
C ILE A 162 -17.56 25.02 3.91
N LEU A 163 -18.17 25.69 4.89
CA LEU A 163 -17.53 26.77 5.65
C LEU A 163 -16.22 26.31 6.32
N LYS A 164 -16.24 25.13 6.94
CA LYS A 164 -15.03 24.49 7.48
C LYS A 164 -13.97 24.22 6.41
N GLY A 165 -14.39 23.78 5.22
CA GLY A 165 -13.51 23.59 4.06
C GLY A 165 -12.86 24.89 3.59
N ILE A 166 -13.63 25.99 3.55
CA ILE A 166 -13.14 27.32 3.18
C ILE A 166 -12.06 27.80 4.16
N CYS A 167 -12.21 27.54 5.46
CA CYS A 167 -11.24 27.89 6.49
C CYS A 167 -9.86 27.22 6.31
N ASN A 168 -9.77 26.09 5.61
CA ASN A 168 -8.47 25.46 5.28
C ASN A 168 -7.73 26.20 4.15
N TYR A 169 -8.41 27.10 3.45
CA TYR A 169 -7.84 27.96 2.41
C TYR A 169 -7.84 29.41 2.90
N ASP A 170 -8.62 30.28 2.27
CA ASP A 170 -8.82 31.66 2.70
C ASP A 170 -10.27 31.84 3.20
N PRO A 171 -10.47 32.13 4.52
CA PRO A 171 -11.78 32.27 5.15
C PRO A 171 -12.55 33.52 4.73
N ASP A 172 -11.90 34.55 4.17
CA ASP A 172 -12.52 35.86 3.90
C ASP A 172 -13.17 35.94 2.51
N ARG A 173 -13.81 34.85 2.06
CA ARG A 173 -14.33 34.72 0.69
C ARG A 173 -15.77 34.26 0.60
N VAL A 174 -16.50 34.18 1.71
CA VAL A 174 -17.91 33.79 1.67
C VAL A 174 -18.75 34.96 1.17
N GLY A 175 -19.55 34.79 0.12
CA GLY A 175 -20.45 35.80 -0.42
C GLY A 175 -21.83 35.83 0.27
N GLY A 176 -22.25 34.70 0.84
CA GLY A 176 -23.51 34.57 1.58
C GLY A 176 -24.23 33.24 1.33
N ILE A 177 -25.35 33.07 2.02
CA ILE A 177 -26.24 31.91 1.87
C ILE A 177 -27.38 32.26 0.90
N ILE A 178 -27.58 31.42 -0.12
CA ILE A 178 -28.76 31.44 -0.98
C ILE A 178 -29.75 30.44 -0.39
N PHE A 179 -30.83 30.95 0.19
CA PHE A 179 -31.82 30.12 0.86
C PHE A 179 -32.87 29.60 -0.12
N ASN A 180 -32.92 28.29 -0.31
CA ASN A 180 -33.99 27.62 -1.05
C ASN A 180 -35.02 27.07 -0.06
N SER A 181 -36.09 27.83 0.18
CA SER A 181 -37.12 27.51 1.16
C SER A 181 -38.11 26.49 0.61
N ARG A 182 -38.49 25.54 1.47
CA ARG A 182 -39.59 24.59 1.20
C ARG A 182 -40.95 25.09 1.69
N GLY A 183 -41.01 26.28 2.29
CA GLY A 183 -42.23 26.87 2.83
C GLY A 183 -42.59 26.42 4.24
N ASP A 184 -41.67 25.78 4.97
CA ASP A 184 -41.86 25.41 6.38
C ASP A 184 -41.28 26.49 7.30
N PRO A 185 -42.10 27.18 8.13
CA PRO A 185 -41.64 28.19 9.08
C PRO A 185 -40.54 27.70 10.05
N GLU A 186 -40.54 26.42 10.43
CA GLU A 186 -39.52 25.85 11.30
C GLU A 186 -38.17 25.73 10.57
N GLU A 187 -38.16 25.38 9.29
CA GLU A 187 -36.96 25.34 8.46
C GLU A 187 -36.37 26.74 8.25
N ASP A 188 -37.24 27.72 7.97
CA ASP A 188 -36.87 29.13 7.87
C ASP A 188 -36.20 29.66 9.16
N ASN A 189 -36.69 29.23 10.32
CA ASN A 189 -36.08 29.58 11.61
C ASN A 189 -34.71 28.91 11.80
N ARG A 190 -34.55 27.64 11.39
CA ARG A 190 -33.28 26.91 11.51
C ARG A 190 -32.18 27.54 10.67
N ILE A 191 -32.44 27.88 9.42
CA ILE A 191 -31.42 28.49 8.55
C ILE A 191 -31.01 29.89 9.05
N ARG A 192 -31.94 30.65 9.64
CA ARG A 192 -31.63 31.96 10.27
C ARG A 192 -30.75 31.80 11.50
N LYS A 193 -31.08 30.86 12.40
CA LYS A 193 -30.23 30.53 13.55
C LYS A 193 -28.82 30.12 13.12
N PHE A 194 -28.71 29.30 12.08
CA PHE A 194 -27.42 28.94 11.50
C PHE A 194 -26.66 30.16 10.99
N SER A 195 -27.28 30.94 10.10
CA SER A 195 -26.76 32.20 9.53
C SER A 195 -26.21 33.14 10.60
N ASP A 196 -26.98 33.36 11.67
CA ASP A 196 -26.58 34.23 12.78
C ASP A 196 -25.41 33.64 13.58
N ALA A 197 -25.41 32.33 13.83
CA ALA A 197 -24.37 31.66 14.59
C ALA A 197 -23.02 31.62 13.85
N VAL A 198 -23.01 31.51 12.52
CA VAL A 198 -21.78 31.55 11.71
C VAL A 198 -21.43 32.96 11.21
N GLY A 199 -22.31 33.94 11.38
CA GLY A 199 -22.09 35.31 10.93
C GLY A 199 -22.12 35.49 9.42
N ILE A 200 -22.78 34.60 8.68
CA ILE A 200 -22.90 34.65 7.21
C ILE A 200 -24.35 34.97 6.82
N PRO A 201 -24.62 36.08 6.11
CA PRO A 201 -25.99 36.49 5.84
C PRO A 201 -26.66 35.68 4.71
N ILE A 202 -27.99 35.57 4.81
CA ILE A 202 -28.84 35.09 3.72
C ILE A 202 -29.01 36.23 2.69
N VAL A 203 -28.43 36.06 1.50
CA VAL A 203 -28.39 37.11 0.46
C VAL A 203 -29.60 37.08 -0.49
N ALA A 204 -30.21 35.91 -0.65
CA ALA A 204 -31.45 35.72 -1.39
C ALA A 204 -32.26 34.56 -0.79
N SER A 205 -33.59 34.63 -0.95
CA SER A 205 -34.53 33.59 -0.52
C SER A 205 -35.55 33.31 -1.62
N PHE A 206 -35.63 32.04 -2.02
CA PHE A 206 -36.54 31.53 -3.03
C PHE A 206 -37.53 30.58 -2.37
N GLU A 207 -38.82 30.83 -2.61
CA GLU A 207 -39.91 29.98 -2.14
C GLU A 207 -40.25 28.94 -3.19
N ARG A 208 -40.79 27.81 -2.76
CA ARG A 208 -41.30 26.77 -3.65
C ARG A 208 -42.37 27.35 -4.57
N SER A 209 -42.22 27.11 -5.87
CA SER A 209 -43.15 27.59 -6.90
C SER A 209 -43.29 26.56 -8.02
N GLU A 210 -44.51 26.39 -8.54
CA GLU A 210 -44.78 25.56 -9.72
C GLU A 210 -44.04 26.08 -10.96
N LEU A 211 -43.70 27.37 -11.01
CA LEU A 211 -42.95 27.96 -12.11
C LEU A 211 -41.56 27.32 -12.30
N PHE A 212 -40.91 26.85 -11.23
CA PHE A 212 -39.66 26.12 -11.34
C PHE A 212 -39.86 24.77 -12.05
N MET A 213 -40.90 24.04 -11.67
CA MET A 213 -41.22 22.72 -12.26
C MET A 213 -41.55 22.86 -13.75
N THR A 214 -42.44 23.79 -14.11
CA THR A 214 -42.81 24.01 -15.51
C THR A 214 -41.65 24.51 -16.35
N ALA A 215 -40.78 25.37 -15.81
CA ALA A 215 -39.58 25.83 -16.51
C ALA A 215 -38.58 24.68 -16.74
N GLU A 216 -38.33 23.86 -15.72
CA GLU A 216 -37.46 22.68 -15.82
C GLU A 216 -37.98 21.64 -16.81
N GLU A 217 -39.30 21.38 -16.85
CA GLU A 217 -39.95 20.50 -17.84
C GLU A 217 -39.74 20.99 -19.28
N ASN A 218 -39.69 22.30 -19.49
CA ASN A 218 -39.44 22.91 -20.79
C ASN A 218 -37.95 23.14 -21.07
N GLY A 219 -37.05 22.69 -20.18
CA GLY A 219 -35.61 22.84 -20.33
C GLY A 219 -35.11 24.28 -20.27
N LYS A 220 -35.85 25.19 -19.61
CA LYS A 220 -35.56 26.63 -19.56
C LYS A 220 -35.37 27.12 -18.15
N THR A 221 -34.65 28.23 -18.01
CA THR A 221 -34.60 28.97 -16.74
C THR A 221 -35.89 29.77 -16.53
N ILE A 222 -36.23 30.13 -15.28
CA ILE A 222 -37.35 31.03 -14.99
C ILE A 222 -37.09 32.41 -15.58
N VAL A 223 -35.85 32.89 -15.55
CA VAL A 223 -35.47 34.18 -16.13
C VAL A 223 -35.78 34.22 -17.62
N GLU A 224 -35.55 33.12 -18.34
CA GLU A 224 -35.90 32.98 -19.75
C GLU A 224 -37.40 32.83 -19.99
N MET A 225 -38.06 31.89 -19.30
CA MET A 225 -39.44 31.48 -19.61
C MET A 225 -40.49 32.44 -19.04
N TYR A 226 -40.22 33.02 -17.87
CA TYR A 226 -41.13 33.91 -17.15
C TYR A 226 -40.40 35.21 -16.73
N PRO A 227 -39.94 36.04 -17.70
CA PRO A 227 -39.09 37.19 -17.43
C PRO A 227 -39.76 38.27 -16.55
N ASP A 228 -41.08 38.36 -16.57
CA ASP A 228 -41.87 39.32 -15.77
C ASP A 228 -42.30 38.77 -14.40
N SER A 229 -41.88 37.54 -14.06
CA SER A 229 -42.23 36.93 -12.76
C SER A 229 -41.46 37.58 -11.61
N LYS A 230 -42.09 37.63 -10.43
CA LYS A 230 -41.43 38.06 -9.18
C LYS A 230 -40.17 37.23 -8.86
N ILE A 231 -40.14 35.96 -9.28
CA ILE A 231 -39.00 35.07 -9.07
C ILE A 231 -37.82 35.47 -9.99
N ALA A 232 -38.09 35.77 -11.27
CA ALA A 232 -37.08 36.30 -12.19
C ALA A 232 -36.49 37.62 -11.66
N GLU A 233 -37.33 38.52 -11.13
CA GLU A 233 -36.85 39.77 -10.51
C GLU A 233 -35.95 39.50 -9.28
N LYS A 234 -36.27 38.51 -8.44
CA LYS A 234 -35.40 38.09 -7.33
C LYS A 234 -34.04 37.56 -7.82
N PHE A 235 -33.98 36.83 -8.94
CA PHE A 235 -32.70 36.40 -9.53
C PHE A 235 -31.90 37.58 -10.09
N ARG A 236 -32.55 38.57 -10.71
CA ARG A 236 -31.88 39.82 -11.13
C ARG A 236 -31.35 40.62 -9.94
N ASP A 237 -32.08 40.64 -8.83
CA ASP A 237 -31.60 41.22 -7.58
C ASP A 237 -30.38 40.49 -7.01
N LEU A 238 -30.42 39.15 -6.99
CA LEU A 238 -29.28 38.32 -6.60
C LEU A 238 -28.07 38.59 -7.51
N ALA A 239 -28.26 38.69 -8.83
CA ALA A 239 -27.21 39.01 -9.78
C ALA A 239 -26.54 40.37 -9.45
N ARG A 240 -27.32 41.41 -9.12
CA ARG A 240 -26.77 42.69 -8.67
C ARG A 240 -25.93 42.56 -7.39
N LYS A 241 -26.46 41.86 -6.37
CA LYS A 241 -25.75 41.62 -5.10
C LYS A 241 -24.45 40.83 -5.28
N VAL A 242 -24.45 39.86 -6.18
CA VAL A 242 -23.26 39.08 -6.52
C VAL A 242 -22.17 39.98 -7.12
N MET A 243 -22.57 40.94 -7.97
CA MET A 243 -21.64 41.90 -8.57
C MET A 243 -21.13 42.98 -7.61
N GLU A 244 -21.75 43.17 -6.44
CA GLU A 244 -21.20 44.01 -5.35
C GLU A 244 -19.96 43.36 -4.70
N GLN A 245 -19.74 42.06 -4.91
CA GLN A 245 -18.57 41.31 -4.45
C GLN A 245 -18.31 41.39 -2.93
N LYS A 246 -19.37 41.55 -2.13
CA LYS A 246 -19.24 41.62 -0.67
C LYS A 246 -18.84 40.27 -0.09
N LYS A 247 -17.77 40.27 0.71
CA LYS A 247 -17.19 39.07 1.34
C LYS A 247 -17.38 39.09 2.86
N TYR A 248 -17.54 37.90 3.42
CA TYR A 248 -17.72 37.65 4.84
C TYR A 248 -16.70 36.59 5.30
N HIS A 249 -16.24 36.73 6.55
CA HIS A 249 -15.34 35.78 7.17
C HIS A 249 -16.07 34.47 7.49
N SER A 250 -15.55 33.36 7.00
CA SER A 250 -16.08 32.01 7.24
C SER A 250 -15.88 31.61 8.70
N ASN A 251 -16.95 31.54 9.47
CA ASN A 251 -16.99 30.80 10.73
C ASN A 251 -17.76 29.49 10.53
N TYR A 252 -17.48 28.49 11.36
CA TYR A 252 -18.23 27.23 11.37
C TYR A 252 -18.47 26.78 12.81
N LEU A 253 -19.49 25.96 13.00
CA LEU A 253 -19.82 25.38 14.30
C LEU A 253 -19.23 23.98 14.42
N GLY A 254 -18.75 23.61 15.61
CA GLY A 254 -18.47 22.21 15.91
C GLY A 254 -19.74 21.36 15.81
N GLU A 255 -19.62 20.06 15.55
CA GLU A 255 -20.79 19.18 15.33
C GLU A 255 -21.86 19.28 16.44
N ARG A 256 -21.41 19.35 17.70
CA ARG A 256 -22.30 19.51 18.86
C ARG A 256 -22.98 20.87 18.92
N GLU A 257 -22.23 21.92 18.61
CA GLU A 257 -22.73 23.29 18.61
C GLU A 257 -23.78 23.45 17.51
N LEU A 258 -23.54 22.85 16.35
CA LEU A 258 -24.48 22.81 15.24
C LEU A 258 -25.77 22.06 15.62
N GLU A 259 -25.66 20.85 16.19
CA GLU A 259 -26.85 20.11 16.67
C GLU A 259 -27.63 20.89 17.73
N GLN A 260 -26.94 21.48 18.69
CA GLN A 260 -27.57 22.27 19.75
C GLN A 260 -28.25 23.52 19.19
N CYS A 261 -27.58 24.23 18.27
CA CYS A 261 -28.09 25.43 17.62
C CYS A 261 -29.37 25.15 16.80
N ILE A 262 -29.38 24.04 16.06
CA ILE A 262 -30.42 23.75 15.06
C ILE A 262 -31.53 22.84 15.59
N LEU A 263 -31.21 21.81 16.36
CA LEU A 263 -32.15 20.78 16.82
C LEU A 263 -32.54 20.94 18.30
N GLY A 264 -31.89 21.83 19.05
CA GLY A 264 -32.19 22.04 20.48
C GLY A 264 -31.88 20.83 21.38
N ARG A 265 -31.16 19.82 20.86
CA ARG A 265 -30.75 18.61 21.57
C ARG A 265 -29.30 18.28 21.21
N SER A 266 -28.53 17.80 22.19
CA SER A 266 -27.22 17.19 21.97
C SER A 266 -27.40 15.68 21.97
N VAL A 267 -27.48 15.03 20.81
CA VAL A 267 -27.71 13.57 20.75
C VAL A 267 -26.41 12.80 20.97
N PHE A 268 -25.25 13.43 20.74
CA PHE A 268 -23.95 12.79 20.95
C PHE A 268 -23.36 13.01 22.35
N LYS A 269 -23.61 12.04 23.25
CA LYS A 269 -22.68 11.78 24.36
C LYS A 269 -21.31 11.43 23.77
N LYS A 270 -20.33 12.33 23.92
CA LYS A 270 -18.91 11.93 23.87
C LYS A 270 -18.78 10.99 25.05
N ASN A 271 -18.49 9.73 24.77
CA ASN A 271 -17.62 9.01 25.68
C ASN A 271 -16.27 9.76 25.65
N THR A 272 -16.11 10.72 26.57
CA THR A 272 -14.81 11.26 26.98
C THR A 272 -14.12 10.25 27.89
N GLU A 273 -14.01 9.00 27.44
CA GLU A 273 -12.72 8.37 27.62
C GLU A 273 -11.81 9.09 26.64
N LYS A 274 -10.62 9.49 27.07
CA LYS A 274 -9.51 9.51 26.12
C LYS A 274 -9.39 8.08 25.63
N LYS A 275 -10.20 7.72 24.63
CA LYS A 275 -9.74 6.80 23.62
C LYS A 275 -8.47 7.48 23.14
N HIS A 276 -7.32 7.03 23.66
CA HIS A 276 -6.22 6.76 22.76
C HIS A 276 -6.89 6.31 21.48
N ILE A 277 -6.59 6.95 20.37
CA ILE A 277 -6.85 6.30 19.10
C ILE A 277 -5.98 5.04 19.19
N LYS A 278 -6.50 3.98 19.84
CA LYS A 278 -6.58 2.69 19.20
C LYS A 278 -7.28 3.10 17.93
N LEU A 279 -6.46 3.21 16.88
CA LEU A 279 -6.93 2.81 15.57
C LEU A 279 -7.84 1.64 15.90
N THR A 280 -9.13 1.78 15.67
CA THR A 280 -9.94 0.61 15.42
C THR A 280 -9.30 0.04 14.17
N VAL A 281 -8.18 -0.66 14.36
CA VAL A 281 -7.88 -1.90 13.68
C VAL A 281 -9.22 -2.57 13.77
N ASP A 282 -9.93 -2.60 12.64
CA ASP A 282 -11.13 -3.39 12.52
C ASP A 282 -10.89 -4.66 13.33
N ASP A 283 -11.92 -5.14 14.04
CA ASP A 283 -11.99 -6.56 14.37
C ASP A 283 -12.13 -7.39 13.06
N ASN A 284 -11.41 -7.01 12.00
CA ASN A 284 -10.93 -7.89 10.98
C ASN A 284 -10.25 -9.00 11.75
N PRO A 285 -10.71 -10.26 11.62
CA PRO A 285 -10.07 -11.37 12.29
C PRO A 285 -8.58 -11.25 11.96
N LYS A 286 -7.73 -11.07 12.99
CA LYS A 286 -6.29 -10.90 12.82
C LYS A 286 -5.86 -11.89 11.73
N ARG A 287 -5.36 -11.36 10.61
CA ARG A 287 -5.01 -12.18 9.43
C ARG A 287 -4.28 -13.41 9.94
N LYS A 288 -4.82 -14.59 9.62
CA LYS A 288 -4.36 -15.85 10.23
C LYS A 288 -2.86 -16.04 10.00
N TYR A 289 -2.40 -15.72 8.79
CA TYR A 289 -1.00 -15.69 8.41
C TYR A 289 -0.59 -14.23 8.19
N ALA A 290 0.17 -13.68 9.12
CA ALA A 290 0.50 -12.26 9.11
C ALA A 290 1.98 -12.00 9.41
N SER A 291 2.51 -10.93 8.80
CA SER A 291 3.83 -10.43 9.10
C SER A 291 3.89 -9.84 10.51
N ARG A 292 5.11 -9.71 11.04
CA ARG A 292 5.35 -9.07 12.34
C ARG A 292 4.70 -7.69 12.42
N ASN A 293 4.90 -6.85 11.40
CA ASN A 293 4.47 -5.46 11.45
C ASN A 293 2.94 -5.36 11.43
N VAL A 294 2.27 -6.23 10.68
CA VAL A 294 0.80 -6.34 10.68
C VAL A 294 0.29 -6.88 12.01
N LEU A 295 0.94 -7.88 12.60
CA LEU A 295 0.54 -8.47 13.89
C LEU A 295 0.67 -7.49 15.07
N ASN A 296 1.70 -6.64 15.02
CA ASN A 296 2.10 -5.77 16.12
C ASN A 296 1.75 -4.28 15.89
N ASP A 297 1.14 -3.93 14.75
CA ASP A 297 0.84 -2.55 14.37
C ASP A 297 2.12 -1.66 14.34
N GLU A 298 3.21 -2.21 13.80
CA GLU A 298 4.49 -1.51 13.66
C GLU A 298 4.58 -0.77 12.31
N PRO A 299 5.33 0.35 12.21
CA PRO A 299 5.53 1.06 10.94
C PRO A 299 6.04 0.14 9.83
N TYR A 300 5.46 0.25 8.63
CA TYR A 300 5.82 -0.61 7.51
C TYR A 300 7.14 -0.18 6.85
N GLY A 301 8.09 -1.11 6.74
CA GLY A 301 9.40 -0.91 6.09
C GLY A 301 9.39 -1.05 4.57
N GLY A 302 8.21 -1.05 3.95
CA GLY A 302 7.95 -1.30 2.53
C GLY A 302 6.44 -1.51 2.32
N CYS A 303 6.02 -1.95 1.12
CA CYS A 303 4.60 -2.23 0.84
C CYS A 303 4.38 -3.68 0.38
N ALA A 304 3.20 -4.22 0.67
CA ALA A 304 2.83 -5.59 0.29
C ALA A 304 2.88 -5.80 -1.24
N PHE A 305 2.52 -4.80 -2.04
CA PHE A 305 2.67 -4.86 -3.51
C PHE A 305 4.10 -5.19 -3.95
N SER A 306 5.10 -4.54 -3.35
CA SER A 306 6.50 -4.81 -3.69
C SER A 306 6.95 -6.18 -3.20
N GLY A 307 6.45 -6.63 -2.05
CA GLY A 307 6.71 -7.95 -1.50
C GLY A 307 6.17 -9.06 -2.38
N ALA A 308 4.90 -8.94 -2.78
CA ALA A 308 4.22 -9.92 -3.63
C ALA A 308 4.93 -10.09 -4.97
N ASN A 309 5.24 -8.99 -5.68
CA ASN A 309 5.98 -9.11 -6.93
C ASN A 309 7.37 -9.73 -6.75
N SER A 310 8.07 -9.45 -5.64
CA SER A 310 9.40 -10.04 -5.40
C SER A 310 9.37 -11.56 -5.30
N THR A 311 8.26 -12.11 -4.79
CA THR A 311 7.99 -13.55 -4.76
C THR A 311 7.55 -14.03 -6.13
N CYS A 312 6.48 -13.46 -6.70
CA CYS A 312 5.91 -13.95 -7.96
C CYS A 312 6.90 -13.86 -9.12
N ALA A 313 7.62 -12.76 -9.27
CA ALA A 313 8.62 -12.58 -10.32
C ALA A 313 9.85 -13.48 -10.15
N SER A 314 10.02 -14.12 -8.98
CA SER A 314 11.10 -15.08 -8.74
C SER A 314 10.75 -16.51 -9.15
N ILE A 315 9.51 -16.76 -9.58
CA ILE A 315 9.01 -18.08 -9.98
C ILE A 315 9.08 -18.19 -11.49
N LYS A 316 9.91 -19.12 -11.98
CA LYS A 316 10.08 -19.33 -13.42
C LYS A 316 8.79 -19.89 -14.03
N GLY A 317 8.36 -19.34 -15.17
CA GLY A 317 7.14 -19.77 -15.86
C GLY A 317 5.85 -19.12 -15.35
N LEU A 318 5.90 -18.24 -14.34
CA LEU A 318 4.76 -17.46 -13.88
C LEU A 318 4.77 -16.06 -14.52
N ALA A 319 3.72 -15.71 -15.25
CA ALA A 319 3.53 -14.34 -15.73
C ALA A 319 2.92 -13.48 -14.62
N VAL A 320 3.49 -12.30 -14.34
CA VAL A 320 3.02 -11.41 -13.27
C VAL A 320 2.46 -10.13 -13.87
N ILE A 321 1.18 -9.84 -13.63
CA ILE A 321 0.54 -8.59 -14.00
C ILE A 321 0.46 -7.70 -12.76
N LEU A 322 1.19 -6.59 -12.82
CA LEU A 322 1.16 -5.52 -11.83
C LEU A 322 0.05 -4.53 -12.18
N HIS A 323 -1.12 -4.72 -11.58
CA HIS A 323 -2.27 -3.84 -11.77
C HIS A 323 -2.05 -2.52 -11.01
N SER A 324 -1.34 -1.60 -11.67
CA SER A 324 -0.70 -0.45 -11.03
C SER A 324 -0.25 0.62 -12.01
N PRO A 325 0.07 1.85 -11.51
CA PRO A 325 0.83 2.83 -12.27
C PRO A 325 2.22 2.34 -12.64
N LEU A 326 2.75 2.87 -13.75
CA LEU A 326 4.08 2.52 -14.24
C LEU A 326 5.19 2.78 -13.22
N SER A 327 5.07 3.81 -12.39
CA SER A 327 6.08 4.16 -11.38
C SER A 327 6.25 3.05 -10.33
N CYS A 328 5.15 2.58 -9.74
CA CYS A 328 5.15 1.49 -8.76
C CYS A 328 5.72 0.20 -9.38
N ALA A 329 5.27 -0.15 -10.59
CA ALA A 329 5.79 -1.30 -11.31
C ALA A 329 7.31 -1.19 -11.54
N GLN A 330 7.80 -0.02 -11.95
CA GLN A 330 9.22 0.22 -12.21
C GLN A 330 10.07 0.10 -10.94
N PHE A 331 9.66 0.70 -9.82
CA PHE A 331 10.44 0.61 -8.57
C PHE A 331 10.53 -0.82 -8.06
N THR A 332 9.41 -1.55 -8.11
CA THR A 332 9.39 -2.95 -7.70
C THR A 332 10.21 -3.84 -8.64
N PHE A 333 10.18 -3.56 -9.95
CA PHE A 333 11.01 -4.25 -10.94
C PHE A 333 12.51 -3.94 -10.76
N GLN A 334 12.87 -2.72 -10.36
CA GLN A 334 14.26 -2.36 -10.04
C GLN A 334 14.81 -3.17 -8.87
N THR A 335 13.99 -3.51 -7.88
CA THR A 335 14.40 -4.41 -6.79
C THR A 335 14.81 -5.78 -7.33
N VAL A 336 14.05 -6.35 -8.28
CA VAL A 336 14.36 -7.64 -8.93
C VAL A 336 15.61 -7.55 -9.80
N SER A 337 15.62 -6.65 -10.78
CA SER A 337 16.73 -6.48 -11.74
C SER A 337 18.04 -6.03 -11.07
N GLY A 338 17.95 -5.18 -10.05
CA GLY A 338 19.10 -4.75 -9.25
C GLY A 338 19.70 -5.90 -8.44
N THR A 339 18.84 -6.78 -7.89
CA THR A 339 19.26 -8.00 -7.20
C THR A 339 20.00 -8.94 -8.15
N TYR A 340 19.44 -9.20 -9.34
CA TYR A 340 20.10 -9.99 -10.38
C TYR A 340 21.50 -9.45 -10.73
N SER A 341 21.59 -8.13 -10.99
CA SER A 341 22.83 -7.47 -11.38
C SER A 341 23.91 -7.50 -10.29
N ARG A 342 23.51 -7.34 -9.02
CA ARG A 342 24.42 -7.40 -7.87
C ARG A 342 24.92 -8.82 -7.62
N TYR A 343 24.05 -9.80 -7.75
CA TYR A 343 24.35 -11.18 -7.35
C TYR A 343 25.01 -11.98 -8.47
N GLY A 344 24.62 -11.77 -9.73
CA GLY A 344 25.17 -12.49 -10.88
C GLY A 344 26.68 -12.29 -11.09
N ARG A 345 27.31 -11.30 -10.44
CA ARG A 345 28.77 -11.11 -10.45
C ARG A 345 29.53 -12.07 -9.53
N CYS A 346 28.89 -12.57 -8.47
CA CYS A 346 29.56 -13.33 -7.42
C CYS A 346 28.91 -14.70 -7.14
N HIS A 347 27.64 -14.90 -7.49
CA HIS A 347 26.86 -16.10 -7.17
C HIS A 347 25.86 -16.41 -8.29
N LYS A 348 25.31 -17.64 -8.28
CA LYS A 348 24.24 -18.05 -9.19
C LYS A 348 22.97 -17.23 -8.87
N PRO A 349 22.49 -16.38 -9.80
CA PRO A 349 21.29 -15.58 -9.56
C PRO A 349 20.04 -16.46 -9.64
N VAL A 350 18.93 -15.97 -9.06
CA VAL A 350 17.60 -16.56 -9.30
C VAL A 350 17.31 -16.49 -10.79
N GLU A 351 17.07 -17.65 -11.42
CA GLU A 351 16.97 -17.77 -12.88
C GLU A 351 15.84 -16.89 -13.44
N ALA A 352 14.68 -16.87 -12.78
CA ALA A 352 13.53 -16.08 -13.19
C ALA A 352 13.82 -14.56 -13.27
N PHE A 353 14.82 -14.06 -12.52
CA PHE A 353 15.20 -12.65 -12.57
C PHE A 353 16.04 -12.27 -13.79
N SER A 354 16.56 -13.25 -14.55
CA SER A 354 17.28 -12.97 -15.80
C SER A 354 16.35 -12.51 -16.92
N ASP A 355 15.12 -13.05 -16.95
CA ASP A 355 14.08 -12.69 -17.91
C ASP A 355 12.69 -12.76 -17.24
N PRO A 356 12.39 -11.83 -16.30
CA PRO A 356 11.15 -11.85 -15.54
C PRO A 356 9.97 -11.47 -16.42
N SER A 357 8.98 -12.37 -16.53
CA SER A 357 7.72 -12.13 -17.24
C SER A 357 6.78 -11.23 -16.42
N VAL A 358 7.14 -9.96 -16.28
CA VAL A 358 6.40 -8.95 -15.50
C VAL A 358 5.77 -7.92 -16.43
N PHE A 359 4.47 -7.75 -16.32
CA PHE A 359 3.64 -6.83 -17.07
C PHE A 359 2.99 -5.82 -16.13
N THR A 360 2.52 -4.69 -16.67
CA THR A 360 1.80 -3.69 -15.89
C THR A 360 0.65 -3.13 -16.72
N THR A 361 -0.48 -2.86 -16.07
CA THR A 361 -1.62 -2.17 -16.71
C THR A 361 -1.35 -0.69 -16.96
N ARG A 362 -0.23 -0.15 -16.42
CA ARG A 362 0.21 1.24 -16.61
C ARG A 362 -0.92 2.23 -16.30
N MET A 363 -1.58 2.03 -15.15
CA MET A 363 -2.68 2.90 -14.72
C MET A 363 -2.22 4.36 -14.73
N GLY A 364 -2.91 5.18 -15.50
CA GLY A 364 -2.74 6.62 -15.57
C GLY A 364 -4.01 7.32 -15.08
N ASP A 365 -4.08 8.63 -15.34
CA ASP A 365 -5.15 9.47 -14.80
C ASP A 365 -6.55 9.02 -15.23
N SER A 366 -6.71 8.57 -16.49
CA SER A 366 -7.98 8.02 -16.98
C SER A 366 -8.45 6.84 -16.14
N ASP A 367 -7.54 5.93 -15.77
CA ASP A 367 -7.89 4.74 -14.99
C ASP A 367 -8.19 5.09 -13.54
N MET A 368 -7.54 6.13 -13.00
CA MET A 368 -7.88 6.65 -11.67
C MET A 368 -9.28 7.25 -11.62
N ILE A 369 -9.73 7.84 -12.74
CA ILE A 369 -11.03 8.47 -12.84
C ILE A 369 -12.10 7.42 -13.11
N PHE A 370 -11.91 6.51 -14.06
CA PHE A 370 -12.95 5.61 -14.58
C PHE A 370 -12.80 4.14 -14.19
N GLY A 371 -11.75 3.78 -13.45
CA GLY A 371 -11.41 2.39 -13.14
C GLY A 371 -10.39 1.79 -14.10
N GLY A 372 -9.67 0.76 -13.64
CA GLY A 372 -8.59 0.11 -14.39
C GLY A 372 -8.90 -1.28 -14.93
N THR A 373 -10.12 -1.80 -14.71
CA THR A 373 -10.47 -3.20 -15.01
C THR A 373 -10.44 -3.54 -16.50
N GLU A 374 -10.75 -2.60 -17.40
CA GLU A 374 -10.66 -2.82 -18.85
C GLU A 374 -9.22 -3.05 -19.29
N LYS A 375 -8.28 -2.21 -18.84
CA LYS A 375 -6.84 -2.43 -19.08
C LYS A 375 -6.33 -3.72 -18.48
N LEU A 376 -6.90 -4.15 -17.34
CA LEU A 376 -6.56 -5.46 -16.77
C LEU A 376 -6.97 -6.59 -17.73
N LYS A 377 -8.18 -6.55 -18.30
CA LYS A 377 -8.63 -7.54 -19.29
C LYS A 377 -7.74 -7.53 -20.54
N GLU A 378 -7.43 -6.37 -21.09
CA GLU A 378 -6.52 -6.25 -22.24
C GLU A 378 -5.14 -6.87 -21.95
N MET A 379 -4.64 -6.69 -20.73
CA MET A 379 -3.34 -7.20 -20.31
C MET A 379 -3.37 -8.71 -20.08
N LEU A 380 -4.47 -9.24 -19.53
CA LEU A 380 -4.71 -10.68 -19.44
C LEU A 380 -4.76 -11.31 -20.83
N ASP A 381 -5.52 -10.76 -21.76
CA ASP A 381 -5.57 -11.19 -23.16
C ASP A 381 -4.20 -11.16 -23.83
N MET A 382 -3.40 -10.11 -23.57
CA MET A 382 -2.03 -10.01 -24.06
C MET A 382 -1.15 -11.15 -23.51
N CYS A 383 -1.28 -11.48 -22.22
CA CYS A 383 -0.55 -12.60 -21.62
C CYS A 383 -0.92 -13.93 -22.29
N ILE A 384 -2.21 -14.21 -22.50
CA ILE A 384 -2.68 -15.41 -23.22
C ILE A 384 -2.10 -15.46 -24.64
N ARG A 385 -2.17 -14.36 -25.40
CA ARG A 385 -1.60 -14.28 -26.77
C ARG A 385 -0.10 -14.50 -26.81
N ARG A 386 0.62 -14.20 -25.73
CA ARG A 386 2.06 -14.46 -25.59
C ARG A 386 2.38 -15.88 -25.10
N GLY A 387 1.36 -16.71 -24.90
CA GLY A 387 1.51 -18.11 -24.48
C GLY A 387 1.64 -18.30 -22.97
N HIS A 388 1.25 -17.33 -22.15
CA HIS A 388 1.22 -17.47 -20.71
C HIS A 388 -0.15 -17.96 -20.25
N ASP A 389 -0.22 -19.14 -19.63
CA ASP A 389 -1.44 -19.75 -19.09
C ASP A 389 -1.49 -19.72 -17.55
N LYS A 390 -0.33 -19.58 -16.89
CA LYS A 390 -0.19 -19.40 -15.43
C LYS A 390 0.14 -17.94 -15.14
N ILE A 391 -0.85 -17.22 -14.62
CA ILE A 391 -0.78 -15.77 -14.44
C ILE A 391 -0.98 -15.43 -12.96
N CYS A 392 -0.27 -14.43 -12.47
CA CYS A 392 -0.50 -13.83 -11.16
C CYS A 392 -0.84 -12.36 -11.33
N VAL A 393 -1.98 -11.91 -10.80
CA VAL A 393 -2.39 -10.50 -10.79
C VAL A 393 -2.14 -9.94 -9.40
N VAL A 394 -1.38 -8.84 -9.30
CA VAL A 394 -1.07 -8.17 -8.03
C VAL A 394 -1.66 -6.75 -8.05
N THR A 395 -2.56 -6.45 -7.10
CA THR A 395 -3.24 -5.15 -6.99
C THR A 395 -2.39 -4.13 -6.24
N SER A 396 -2.53 -2.83 -6.54
CA SER A 396 -1.75 -1.74 -5.91
C SER A 396 -2.66 -0.74 -5.18
N CYS A 397 -2.10 0.21 -4.42
CA CYS A 397 -2.92 1.19 -3.68
C CYS A 397 -3.98 1.85 -4.57
N PRO A 398 -3.66 2.31 -5.80
CA PRO A 398 -4.66 2.96 -6.63
C PRO A 398 -5.85 2.08 -6.98
N SER A 399 -5.65 0.81 -7.38
CA SER A 399 -6.76 -0.10 -7.71
C SER A 399 -7.67 -0.34 -6.50
N GLY A 400 -7.09 -0.50 -5.30
CA GLY A 400 -7.88 -0.65 -4.07
C GLY A 400 -8.62 0.63 -3.67
N ILE A 401 -8.01 1.81 -3.80
CA ILE A 401 -8.61 3.11 -3.43
C ILE A 401 -9.78 3.48 -4.34
N ILE A 402 -9.67 3.21 -5.65
CA ILE A 402 -10.73 3.51 -6.60
C ILE A 402 -11.84 2.46 -6.64
N GLY A 403 -11.67 1.36 -5.91
CA GLY A 403 -12.66 0.29 -5.81
C GLY A 403 -12.77 -0.57 -7.06
N ASP A 404 -11.66 -0.82 -7.76
CA ASP A 404 -11.68 -1.72 -8.92
C ASP A 404 -12.13 -3.13 -8.50
N ASP A 405 -13.15 -3.68 -9.18
CA ASP A 405 -13.56 -5.06 -8.99
C ASP A 405 -12.68 -6.03 -9.79
N VAL A 406 -11.44 -6.14 -9.34
CA VAL A 406 -10.41 -7.01 -9.92
C VAL A 406 -10.82 -8.49 -9.82
N LYS A 407 -11.45 -8.88 -8.71
CA LYS A 407 -11.86 -10.27 -8.46
C LYS A 407 -12.89 -10.74 -9.46
N SER A 408 -13.99 -10.00 -9.65
CA SER A 408 -15.00 -10.36 -10.65
C SER A 408 -14.42 -10.33 -12.06
N THR A 409 -13.51 -9.39 -12.34
CA THR A 409 -12.83 -9.31 -13.64
C THR A 409 -12.00 -10.56 -13.94
N VAL A 410 -11.17 -11.01 -12.98
CA VAL A 410 -10.36 -12.23 -13.11
C VAL A 410 -11.24 -13.47 -13.22
N THR A 411 -12.27 -13.61 -12.37
CA THR A 411 -13.19 -14.76 -12.41
C THR A 411 -13.95 -14.85 -13.74
N ALA A 412 -14.42 -13.72 -14.28
CA ALA A 412 -15.06 -13.69 -15.59
C ALA A 412 -14.08 -14.09 -16.70
N PHE A 413 -12.84 -13.59 -16.63
CA PHE A 413 -11.80 -13.91 -17.62
C PHE A 413 -11.43 -15.41 -17.63
N GLU A 414 -11.24 -16.03 -16.45
CA GLU A 414 -10.96 -17.48 -16.34
C GLU A 414 -12.12 -18.33 -16.88
N LYS A 415 -13.36 -17.88 -16.68
CA LYS A 415 -14.54 -18.57 -17.22
C LYS A 415 -14.53 -18.57 -18.76
N ASP A 416 -14.14 -17.46 -19.37
CA ASP A 416 -14.06 -17.31 -20.82
C ASP A 416 -12.79 -17.96 -21.41
N ASN A 417 -11.75 -18.17 -20.58
CA ASN A 417 -10.48 -18.78 -20.96
C ASN A 417 -10.11 -19.96 -20.04
N PRO A 418 -10.72 -21.15 -20.20
CA PRO A 418 -10.54 -22.28 -19.27
C PRO A 418 -9.11 -22.86 -19.21
N SER A 419 -8.24 -22.48 -20.13
CA SER A 419 -6.82 -22.88 -20.11
C SER A 419 -5.97 -21.99 -19.20
N ALA A 420 -6.45 -20.80 -18.84
CA ALA A 420 -5.77 -19.89 -17.94
C ALA A 420 -6.06 -20.25 -16.48
N ARG A 421 -5.02 -20.24 -15.64
CA ARG A 421 -5.13 -20.29 -14.18
C ARG A 421 -4.51 -19.03 -13.60
N ILE A 422 -5.29 -18.27 -12.84
CA ILE A 422 -4.92 -16.93 -12.39
C ILE A 422 -4.89 -16.86 -10.86
N ALA A 423 -3.73 -16.54 -10.29
CA ALA A 423 -3.58 -16.22 -8.88
C ALA A 423 -3.81 -14.72 -8.65
N LEU A 424 -4.90 -14.34 -8.00
CA LEU A 424 -5.16 -12.96 -7.60
C LEU A 424 -4.57 -12.70 -6.20
N ILE A 425 -3.59 -11.80 -6.13
CA ILE A 425 -2.96 -11.37 -4.89
C ILE A 425 -3.41 -9.94 -4.60
N GLU A 426 -4.44 -9.81 -3.77
CA GLU A 426 -4.98 -8.53 -3.32
C GLU A 426 -4.03 -7.92 -2.28
N THR A 427 -3.12 -7.04 -2.71
CA THR A 427 -2.18 -6.35 -1.80
C THR A 427 -2.55 -4.91 -1.56
N ASP A 428 -3.21 -4.27 -2.53
CA ASP A 428 -3.61 -2.87 -2.51
C ASP A 428 -2.50 -1.94 -1.97
N GLY A 429 -1.25 -2.29 -2.33
CA GLY A 429 -0.03 -1.63 -1.87
C GLY A 429 0.22 -1.72 -0.37
N ASN A 430 0.11 -0.60 0.35
CA ASN A 430 0.34 -0.54 1.80
C ASN A 430 -0.95 -0.76 2.61
N LEU A 431 -2.11 -0.86 1.95
CA LEU A 431 -3.39 -1.09 2.62
C LEU A 431 -3.45 -2.50 3.21
N ASN A 432 -2.88 -3.52 2.55
CA ASN A 432 -2.88 -4.88 3.07
C ASN A 432 -1.61 -5.26 3.87
N GLY A 433 -0.62 -4.37 3.97
CA GLY A 433 0.51 -4.56 4.88
C GLY A 433 1.87 -4.12 4.34
N ASP A 434 2.91 -4.56 5.05
CA ASP A 434 4.30 -4.32 4.71
C ASP A 434 4.83 -5.27 3.63
N PHE A 435 6.10 -5.11 3.26
CA PHE A 435 6.77 -5.97 2.29
C PHE A 435 6.61 -7.46 2.63
N MET A 436 6.86 -7.85 3.89
CA MET A 436 6.80 -9.25 4.27
C MET A 436 5.38 -9.83 4.21
N GLN A 437 4.36 -9.03 4.50
CA GLN A 437 2.98 -9.46 4.32
C GLN A 437 2.70 -9.80 2.85
N GLY A 438 3.17 -8.96 1.92
CA GLY A 438 3.06 -9.24 0.48
C GLY A 438 3.75 -10.54 0.05
N VAL A 439 4.92 -10.86 0.63
CA VAL A 439 5.61 -12.13 0.37
C VAL A 439 4.78 -13.32 0.85
N ILE A 440 4.17 -13.23 2.04
CA ILE A 440 3.30 -14.28 2.61
C ILE A 440 2.05 -14.47 1.74
N ASP A 441 1.36 -13.37 1.41
CA ASP A 441 0.14 -13.41 0.61
C ASP A 441 0.40 -13.99 -0.79
N ALA A 442 1.51 -13.60 -1.44
CA ALA A 442 1.92 -14.14 -2.72
C ALA A 442 2.26 -15.64 -2.63
N ALA A 443 3.01 -16.05 -1.61
CA ALA A 443 3.31 -17.46 -1.39
C ALA A 443 2.04 -18.30 -1.29
N ILE A 444 1.12 -17.89 -0.41
CA ILE A 444 -0.15 -18.59 -0.19
C ILE A 444 -0.99 -18.58 -1.46
N GLY A 445 -1.23 -17.43 -2.08
CA GLY A 445 -2.08 -17.32 -3.26
C GLY A 445 -1.56 -18.12 -4.45
N VAL A 446 -0.25 -18.08 -4.73
CA VAL A 446 0.36 -18.93 -5.77
C VAL A 446 0.20 -20.41 -5.41
N CYS A 447 0.42 -20.79 -4.16
CA CYS A 447 0.28 -22.18 -3.74
C CYS A 447 -1.16 -22.69 -3.83
N GLU A 448 -2.15 -21.90 -3.39
CA GLU A 448 -3.57 -22.25 -3.46
C GLU A 448 -4.03 -22.38 -4.92
N THR A 449 -3.62 -21.47 -5.78
CA THR A 449 -4.04 -21.47 -7.18
C THR A 449 -3.39 -22.59 -7.99
N PHE A 450 -2.10 -22.89 -7.78
CA PHE A 450 -1.34 -23.73 -8.71
C PHE A 450 -0.95 -25.10 -8.18
N SER A 451 -1.03 -25.37 -6.86
CA SER A 451 -0.72 -26.70 -6.34
C SER A 451 -1.71 -27.76 -6.84
N GLU A 452 -1.21 -28.97 -7.07
CA GLU A 452 -1.97 -30.09 -7.62
C GLU A 452 -1.97 -31.28 -6.65
N ASP A 453 -3.03 -32.08 -6.68
CA ASP A 453 -3.00 -33.40 -6.07
C ASP A 453 -2.02 -34.29 -6.83
N CYS A 454 -1.06 -34.88 -6.12
CA CYS A 454 -0.01 -35.69 -6.71
C CYS A 454 0.39 -36.85 -5.80
N GLU A 455 0.88 -37.92 -6.42
CA GLU A 455 1.43 -39.07 -5.69
C GLU A 455 2.68 -38.67 -4.91
N LYS A 456 2.88 -39.32 -3.76
CA LYS A 456 4.05 -39.08 -2.92
C LYS A 456 5.32 -39.62 -3.59
N THR A 457 6.39 -38.82 -3.54
CA THR A 457 7.71 -39.15 -4.04
C THR A 457 8.71 -39.10 -2.89
N ASP A 458 9.81 -39.88 -2.99
CA ASP A 458 10.91 -39.83 -2.02
C ASP A 458 11.78 -38.57 -2.24
N THR A 459 11.19 -37.42 -1.98
CA THR A 459 11.79 -36.08 -2.14
C THR A 459 11.42 -35.16 -0.99
N VAL A 460 12.13 -34.03 -0.89
CA VAL A 460 11.95 -33.00 0.14
C VAL A 460 11.65 -31.63 -0.45
N ASN A 461 10.72 -30.88 0.17
CA ASN A 461 10.55 -29.45 -0.11
C ASN A 461 11.42 -28.61 0.84
N LEU A 462 12.05 -27.56 0.32
CA LEU A 462 12.77 -26.57 1.11
C LEU A 462 11.91 -25.32 1.27
N ILE A 463 11.41 -25.10 2.49
CA ILE A 463 10.50 -24.02 2.84
C ILE A 463 11.28 -22.86 3.47
N GLY A 464 10.99 -21.63 3.04
CA GLY A 464 11.63 -20.41 3.56
C GLY A 464 12.71 -19.82 2.65
N THR A 465 12.72 -20.19 1.36
CA THR A 465 13.69 -19.66 0.39
C THR A 465 13.39 -18.19 0.09
N LYS A 466 14.41 -17.32 0.10
CA LYS A 466 14.27 -15.87 -0.08
C LYS A 466 15.05 -15.39 -1.31
N SER A 467 14.33 -14.93 -2.33
CA SER A 467 14.91 -14.53 -3.63
C SER A 467 15.80 -13.29 -3.57
N LEU A 468 15.58 -12.39 -2.62
CA LEU A 468 16.32 -11.12 -2.51
C LEU A 468 17.50 -11.17 -1.55
N ALA A 469 17.63 -12.21 -0.72
CA ALA A 469 18.66 -12.29 0.31
C ALA A 469 19.79 -13.24 -0.11
N LEU A 470 20.95 -12.68 -0.48
CA LEU A 470 22.08 -13.45 -1.02
C LEU A 470 22.52 -14.57 -0.07
N ASN A 471 22.65 -14.27 1.22
CA ASN A 471 23.03 -15.24 2.23
C ASN A 471 22.02 -16.40 2.31
N CYS A 472 20.72 -16.13 2.12
CA CYS A 472 19.69 -17.17 2.07
C CYS A 472 19.79 -18.02 0.80
N LEU A 473 20.11 -17.45 -0.36
CA LEU A 473 20.32 -18.23 -1.58
C LEU A 473 21.54 -19.15 -1.47
N THR A 474 22.66 -18.64 -0.95
CA THR A 474 23.86 -19.46 -0.69
C THR A 474 23.61 -20.52 0.36
N ALA A 475 22.79 -20.20 1.36
CA ALA A 475 22.35 -21.15 2.38
C ALA A 475 21.56 -22.29 1.74
N THR A 476 20.54 -21.99 0.95
CA THR A 476 19.72 -23.01 0.27
C THR A 476 20.58 -23.92 -0.60
N GLU A 477 21.54 -23.38 -1.35
CA GLU A 477 22.47 -24.19 -2.16
C GLU A 477 23.31 -25.15 -1.30
N ALA A 478 23.83 -24.70 -0.16
CA ALA A 478 24.56 -25.56 0.77
C ALA A 478 23.68 -26.70 1.32
N VAL A 479 22.40 -26.44 1.59
CA VAL A 479 21.43 -27.47 2.00
C VAL A 479 21.20 -28.49 0.89
N ILE A 480 21.02 -28.03 -0.35
CA ILE A 480 20.86 -28.90 -1.52
C ILE A 480 22.06 -29.84 -1.67
N GLN A 481 23.28 -29.32 -1.54
CA GLN A 481 24.51 -30.13 -1.63
C GLN A 481 24.60 -31.19 -0.52
N LEU A 482 24.21 -30.85 0.72
CA LEU A 482 24.17 -31.82 1.82
C LEU A 482 23.13 -32.92 1.60
N LEU A 483 21.95 -32.58 1.07
CA LEU A 483 20.92 -33.55 0.73
C LEU A 483 21.35 -34.46 -0.43
N ASP A 484 22.01 -33.90 -1.45
CA ASP A 484 22.55 -34.67 -2.58
C ASP A 484 23.61 -35.68 -2.13
N ARG A 485 24.52 -35.28 -1.22
CA ARG A 485 25.50 -36.19 -0.59
C ARG A 485 24.85 -37.32 0.19
N LEU A 486 23.68 -37.09 0.81
CA LEU A 486 22.88 -38.12 1.48
C LEU A 486 22.06 -38.99 0.49
N GLY A 487 21.95 -38.55 -0.78
CA GLY A 487 21.15 -39.20 -1.81
C GLY A 487 19.66 -38.88 -1.76
N VAL A 488 19.29 -37.71 -1.21
CA VAL A 488 17.91 -37.22 -1.10
C VAL A 488 17.71 -36.05 -2.09
N LYS A 489 16.69 -36.14 -2.94
CA LYS A 489 16.41 -35.12 -3.95
C LYS A 489 15.47 -34.04 -3.43
N VAL A 490 15.74 -32.80 -3.82
CA VAL A 490 14.84 -31.66 -3.59
C VAL A 490 13.74 -31.62 -4.66
N ASN A 491 12.49 -31.46 -4.22
CA ASN A 491 11.31 -31.35 -5.07
C ASN A 491 10.96 -29.92 -5.44
N CYS A 492 10.96 -29.02 -4.46
CA CYS A 492 10.55 -27.63 -4.64
C CYS A 492 11.29 -26.73 -3.65
N LEU A 493 11.77 -25.59 -4.14
CA LEU A 493 12.14 -24.43 -3.31
C LEU A 493 10.94 -23.49 -3.19
N PHE A 494 10.50 -23.19 -1.96
CA PHE A 494 9.27 -22.42 -1.75
C PHE A 494 9.48 -21.28 -0.74
N PRO A 495 8.89 -20.08 -0.97
CA PRO A 495 8.04 -19.69 -2.10
C PRO A 495 8.77 -19.12 -3.33
N ALA A 496 10.10 -19.12 -3.32
CA ALA A 496 10.89 -18.39 -4.30
C ALA A 496 12.10 -19.20 -4.80
N GLY A 497 12.51 -18.96 -6.04
CA GLY A 497 13.75 -19.52 -6.61
C GLY A 497 13.60 -20.80 -7.43
N ASP A 498 12.37 -21.24 -7.71
CA ASP A 498 12.07 -22.44 -8.51
C ASP A 498 11.08 -22.13 -9.64
N SER A 499 10.66 -23.13 -10.41
CA SER A 499 9.62 -22.99 -11.42
C SER A 499 8.21 -23.23 -10.87
N ILE A 500 7.22 -22.72 -11.59
CA ILE A 500 5.81 -22.93 -11.26
C ILE A 500 5.42 -24.41 -11.34
N GLU A 501 6.09 -25.21 -12.17
CA GLU A 501 5.92 -26.67 -12.24
C GLU A 501 6.38 -27.38 -10.95
N SER A 502 7.47 -26.89 -10.32
CA SER A 502 7.92 -27.40 -9.02
C SER A 502 6.93 -27.04 -7.92
N VAL A 503 6.41 -25.80 -7.93
CA VAL A 503 5.36 -25.36 -6.98
C VAL A 503 4.08 -26.17 -7.14
N ALA A 504 3.67 -26.48 -8.39
CA ALA A 504 2.51 -27.33 -8.66
C ALA A 504 2.63 -28.70 -7.98
N LYS A 505 3.86 -29.26 -7.93
CA LYS A 505 4.18 -30.55 -7.33
C LYS A 505 4.59 -30.47 -5.86
N ILE A 506 4.41 -29.34 -5.18
CA ILE A 506 4.79 -29.19 -3.76
C ILE A 506 4.14 -30.27 -2.88
N ARG A 507 2.95 -30.75 -3.23
CA ARG A 507 2.21 -31.77 -2.47
C ARG A 507 2.76 -33.19 -2.63
N SER A 508 3.70 -33.42 -3.56
CA SER A 508 4.28 -34.74 -3.83
C SER A 508 5.41 -35.10 -2.87
N ALA A 509 6.02 -34.13 -2.18
CA ALA A 509 7.13 -34.43 -1.30
C ALA A 509 6.71 -35.28 -0.09
N LYS A 510 7.67 -36.08 0.38
CA LYS A 510 7.54 -36.88 1.60
C LYS A 510 7.78 -36.06 2.86
N LEU A 511 8.60 -35.01 2.76
CA LEU A 511 9.03 -34.19 3.88
C LEU A 511 9.13 -32.71 3.51
N ASN A 512 8.72 -31.83 4.41
CA ASN A 512 9.03 -30.40 4.36
C ASN A 512 10.18 -30.08 5.32
N VAL A 513 11.15 -29.30 4.85
CA VAL A 513 12.28 -28.84 5.67
C VAL A 513 12.30 -27.32 5.70
N MET A 514 12.30 -26.75 6.89
CA MET A 514 12.49 -25.31 7.09
C MET A 514 13.96 -24.96 6.94
N THR A 515 14.27 -24.12 5.95
CA THR A 515 15.63 -23.62 5.69
C THR A 515 16.07 -22.57 6.70
N ASN A 516 15.13 -21.80 7.25
CA ASN A 516 15.37 -20.79 8.28
C ASN A 516 14.16 -20.71 9.24
N PRO A 517 14.33 -20.61 10.57
CA PRO A 517 13.23 -20.55 11.52
C PRO A 517 12.76 -19.13 11.84
N ASP A 518 12.72 -18.24 10.85
CA ASP A 518 12.16 -16.89 11.03
C ASP A 518 10.63 -16.89 10.97
N LEU A 519 10.01 -15.82 11.47
CA LEU A 519 8.56 -15.67 11.51
C LEU A 519 7.90 -15.88 10.14
N PHE A 520 8.52 -15.41 9.05
CA PHE A 520 7.99 -15.57 7.70
C PHE A 520 7.90 -17.05 7.30
N THR A 521 8.98 -17.79 7.50
CA THR A 521 9.02 -19.23 7.20
C THR A 521 8.05 -19.97 8.10
N ILE A 522 7.93 -19.58 9.37
CA ILE A 522 6.94 -20.15 10.29
C ILE A 522 5.51 -19.95 9.77
N GLN A 523 5.13 -18.75 9.33
CA GLN A 523 3.78 -18.50 8.80
C GLN A 523 3.47 -19.38 7.59
N ILE A 524 4.42 -19.52 6.66
CA ILE A 524 4.26 -20.40 5.49
C ILE A 524 4.20 -21.87 5.93
N SER A 525 5.06 -22.30 6.85
CA SER A 525 5.05 -23.68 7.35
C SER A 525 3.74 -24.02 8.02
N THR A 526 3.19 -23.13 8.85
CA THR A 526 1.87 -23.31 9.48
C THR A 526 0.77 -23.45 8.43
N TYR A 527 0.77 -22.61 7.40
CA TYR A 527 -0.18 -22.73 6.29
C TYR A 527 -0.09 -24.11 5.59
N LEU A 528 1.12 -24.57 5.26
CA LEU A 528 1.34 -25.84 4.57
C LEU A 528 0.96 -27.05 5.44
N ASP A 529 1.28 -27.01 6.75
CA ASP A 529 0.98 -28.07 7.70
C ASP A 529 -0.55 -28.29 7.86
N GLU A 530 -1.30 -27.19 8.00
CA GLU A 530 -2.75 -27.22 8.15
C GLU A 530 -3.51 -27.69 6.89
N ARG A 531 -2.87 -27.69 5.72
CA ARG A 531 -3.51 -27.93 4.42
C ARG A 531 -3.06 -29.20 3.72
N PHE A 532 -1.77 -29.52 3.75
CA PHE A 532 -1.18 -30.54 2.87
C PHE A 532 -0.80 -31.83 3.58
N GLY A 533 -0.77 -31.84 4.92
CA GLY A 533 -0.45 -33.04 5.71
C GLY A 533 0.92 -33.64 5.40
N ILE A 534 1.87 -32.83 4.91
CA ILE A 534 3.26 -33.23 4.73
C ILE A 534 3.99 -32.91 6.04
N PRO A 535 4.64 -33.90 6.68
CA PRO A 535 5.34 -33.66 7.93
C PRO A 535 6.46 -32.64 7.72
N PHE A 536 6.63 -31.77 8.70
CA PHE A 536 7.80 -30.91 8.81
C PHE A 536 8.89 -31.60 9.63
N SER A 537 10.15 -31.38 9.27
CA SER A 537 11.25 -31.74 10.16
C SER A 537 11.11 -30.96 11.48
N PRO A 538 11.21 -31.63 12.65
CA PRO A 538 11.05 -30.98 13.95
C PRO A 538 12.22 -30.03 14.25
N VAL A 539 13.35 -30.19 13.56
CA VAL A 539 14.53 -29.35 13.68
C VAL A 539 14.75 -28.65 12.34
N PRO A 540 14.81 -27.30 12.29
CA PRO A 540 15.14 -26.59 11.06
C PRO A 540 16.60 -26.87 10.65
N VAL A 541 16.97 -26.50 9.43
CA VAL A 541 18.38 -26.55 9.03
C VAL A 541 19.21 -25.62 9.92
N ARG A 542 20.32 -26.14 10.46
CA ARG A 542 21.13 -25.47 11.47
C ARG A 542 22.60 -25.34 11.02
N PRO A 543 23.31 -24.29 11.47
CA PRO A 543 24.76 -24.21 11.35
C PRO A 543 25.47 -25.13 12.36
N GLY A 544 26.75 -25.35 12.12
CA GLY A 544 27.62 -26.16 13.01
C GLY A 544 27.47 -27.65 12.75
N ILE A 545 28.46 -28.44 13.16
CA ILE A 545 28.48 -29.88 12.91
C ILE A 545 27.30 -30.53 13.63
N ARG A 546 27.17 -30.27 14.94
CA ARG A 546 26.09 -30.87 15.75
C ARG A 546 24.70 -30.55 15.20
N GLY A 547 24.42 -29.27 14.95
CA GLY A 547 23.15 -28.84 14.39
C GLY A 547 22.86 -29.45 13.01
N THR A 548 23.88 -29.49 12.14
CA THR A 548 23.75 -30.11 10.81
C THR A 548 23.46 -31.60 10.92
N LEU A 549 24.26 -32.35 11.68
CA LEU A 549 24.11 -33.80 11.79
C LEU A 549 22.79 -34.20 12.45
N SER A 550 22.34 -33.48 13.48
CA SER A 550 21.05 -33.76 14.13
C SER A 550 19.88 -33.58 13.16
N TRP A 551 19.90 -32.56 12.32
CA TRP A 551 18.91 -32.40 11.26
C TRP A 551 19.02 -33.52 10.20
N MET A 552 20.24 -33.87 9.78
CA MET A 552 20.46 -34.93 8.78
C MET A 552 20.09 -36.33 9.29
N GLU A 553 20.23 -36.61 10.59
CA GLU A 553 19.74 -37.84 11.24
C GLU A 553 18.24 -38.01 11.02
N TYR A 554 17.47 -36.96 11.28
CA TYR A 554 16.03 -36.99 11.04
C TYR A 554 15.69 -37.22 9.56
N VAL A 555 16.38 -36.54 8.65
CA VAL A 555 16.18 -36.75 7.21
C VAL A 555 16.53 -38.19 6.84
N ALA A 556 17.67 -38.72 7.30
CA ALA A 556 18.08 -40.08 7.03
C ALA A 556 17.07 -41.11 7.55
N ASP A 557 16.43 -40.86 8.69
CA ASP A 557 15.37 -41.71 9.23
C ASP A 557 14.13 -41.76 8.34
N VAL A 558 13.68 -40.60 7.83
CA VAL A 558 12.53 -40.52 6.93
C VAL A 558 12.78 -41.22 5.59
N PHE A 559 14.02 -41.21 5.10
CA PHE A 559 14.41 -41.76 3.79
C PHE A 559 15.12 -43.12 3.87
N ASN A 560 15.29 -43.72 5.05
CA ASN A 560 16.04 -44.97 5.27
C ASN A 560 17.50 -44.90 4.76
N LYS A 561 18.20 -43.80 5.08
CA LYS A 561 19.56 -43.46 4.63
C LYS A 561 20.60 -43.46 5.75
N GLN A 562 20.36 -44.22 6.83
CA GLN A 562 21.24 -44.22 8.01
C GLN A 562 22.66 -44.66 7.68
N LYS A 563 22.84 -45.61 6.75
CA LYS A 563 24.18 -46.08 6.34
C LYS A 563 24.96 -45.00 5.61
N GLU A 564 24.30 -44.32 4.68
CA GLU A 564 24.86 -43.19 3.94
C GLU A 564 25.21 -42.03 4.88
N LEU A 565 24.35 -41.77 5.87
CA LEU A 565 24.61 -40.75 6.88
C LEU A 565 25.85 -41.05 7.72
N GLU A 566 26.06 -42.29 8.16
CA GLU A 566 27.24 -42.64 8.98
C GLU A 566 28.56 -42.46 8.22
N LEU A 567 28.58 -42.76 6.92
CA LEU A 567 29.74 -42.46 6.06
C LEU A 567 29.96 -40.95 5.95
N LEU A 568 28.88 -40.20 5.71
CA LEU A 568 28.92 -38.75 5.55
C LEU A 568 29.31 -38.03 6.85
N ARG A 569 28.89 -38.55 8.01
CA ARG A 569 29.26 -38.06 9.34
C ARG A 569 30.77 -38.07 9.55
N GLU A 570 31.42 -39.18 9.21
CA GLU A 570 32.86 -39.33 9.33
C GLU A 570 33.63 -38.44 8.34
N GLU A 571 33.11 -38.28 7.13
CA GLU A 571 33.67 -37.37 6.14
C GLU A 571 33.61 -35.90 6.62
N ILE A 572 32.43 -35.42 7.00
CA ILE A 572 32.20 -34.06 7.49
C ILE A 572 33.10 -33.74 8.70
N ARG A 573 33.21 -34.67 9.66
CA ARG A 573 34.06 -34.49 10.85
C ARG A 573 35.53 -34.33 10.47
N LYS A 574 36.06 -35.21 9.60
CA LYS A 574 37.46 -35.13 9.14
C LYS A 574 37.74 -33.84 8.40
N GLU A 575 36.84 -33.42 7.51
CA GLU A 575 36.96 -32.17 6.77
C GLU A 575 36.94 -30.95 7.69
N TYR A 576 36.02 -30.92 8.65
CA TYR A 576 35.93 -29.85 9.63
C TYR A 576 37.17 -29.76 10.50
N GLU A 577 37.64 -30.89 11.05
CA GLU A 577 38.79 -30.92 11.94
C GLU A 577 40.09 -30.51 11.21
N SER A 578 40.25 -30.98 9.97
CA SER A 578 41.34 -30.55 9.08
C SER A 578 41.33 -29.04 8.86
N GLN A 579 40.17 -28.44 8.60
CA GLN A 579 40.05 -27.02 8.35
C GLN A 579 40.16 -26.15 9.61
N ILE A 580 39.63 -26.58 10.76
CA ILE A 580 39.59 -25.75 11.97
C ILE A 580 40.90 -25.79 12.76
N SER A 581 41.61 -26.92 12.72
CA SER A 581 42.84 -27.15 13.51
C SER A 581 43.95 -26.14 13.21
N GLN A 582 44.00 -25.61 11.98
CA GLN A 582 44.98 -24.58 11.59
C GLN A 582 44.89 -23.29 12.43
N TYR A 583 43.73 -23.00 13.01
CA TYR A 583 43.50 -21.79 13.81
C TYR A 583 43.76 -21.99 15.30
N LYS A 584 43.87 -23.25 15.77
CA LYS A 584 44.05 -23.58 17.19
C LYS A 584 45.28 -22.89 17.78
N LYS A 585 46.42 -22.94 17.09
CA LYS A 585 47.67 -22.30 17.54
C LYS A 585 47.54 -20.79 17.82
N VAL A 586 46.62 -20.11 17.15
CA VAL A 586 46.41 -18.65 17.28
C VAL A 586 45.39 -18.32 18.36
N LEU A 587 44.38 -19.19 18.55
CA LEU A 587 43.18 -18.90 19.33
C LEU A 587 43.13 -19.62 20.69
N GLU A 588 43.95 -20.64 20.90
CA GLU A 588 43.99 -21.41 22.14
C GLU A 588 44.26 -20.50 23.35
N GLY A 589 43.44 -20.65 24.39
CA GLY A 589 43.47 -19.86 25.62
C GLY A 589 42.92 -18.43 25.49
N LYS A 590 42.45 -18.00 24.31
CA LYS A 590 41.85 -16.66 24.14
C LYS A 590 40.48 -16.59 24.80
N ARG A 591 40.25 -15.55 25.59
CA ARG A 591 39.05 -15.34 26.37
C ARG A 591 37.99 -14.58 25.57
N PHE A 592 36.74 -15.05 25.55
CA PHE A 592 35.67 -14.35 24.82
C PHE A 592 34.38 -14.19 25.61
N CYS A 593 33.62 -13.16 25.23
CA CYS A 593 32.26 -12.92 25.71
C CYS A 593 31.27 -12.97 24.53
N ILE A 594 30.07 -13.52 24.76
CA ILE A 594 28.97 -13.50 23.80
C ILE A 594 27.83 -12.62 24.32
N LEU A 595 27.33 -11.72 23.47
CA LEU A 595 26.06 -11.01 23.67
C LEU A 595 25.16 -11.19 22.43
N SER A 596 24.21 -12.10 22.51
CA SER A 596 23.35 -12.45 21.37
C SER A 596 21.92 -11.96 21.55
N ALA A 597 21.25 -11.59 20.46
CA ALA A 597 19.80 -11.38 20.39
C ALA A 597 19.06 -12.59 19.78
N THR A 598 19.79 -13.68 19.50
CA THR A 598 19.27 -14.97 19.03
C THR A 598 19.73 -16.09 19.95
N ARG A 599 18.89 -17.11 20.12
CA ARG A 599 19.23 -18.33 20.89
C ARG A 599 20.15 -19.28 20.11
N ASP A 600 20.24 -19.16 18.78
CA ASP A 600 21.04 -20.04 17.92
C ASP A 600 22.54 -19.69 17.96
N ILE A 601 23.21 -20.01 19.07
CA ILE A 601 24.65 -19.72 19.27
C ILE A 601 25.50 -20.97 19.53
N ASP A 602 24.90 -22.15 19.53
CA ASP A 602 25.56 -23.45 19.73
C ASP A 602 26.72 -23.68 18.76
N TRP A 603 26.55 -23.34 17.49
CA TRP A 603 27.59 -23.46 16.46
C TRP A 603 28.78 -22.52 16.70
N VAL A 604 28.55 -21.34 17.29
CA VAL A 604 29.62 -20.42 17.69
C VAL A 604 30.40 -21.03 18.84
N LEU A 605 29.68 -21.53 19.85
CA LEU A 605 30.27 -22.17 21.02
C LEU A 605 31.09 -23.40 20.61
N GLU A 606 30.52 -24.30 19.80
CA GLU A 606 31.19 -25.46 19.22
C GLU A 606 32.48 -25.08 18.49
N ALA A 607 32.43 -24.05 17.64
CA ALA A 607 33.59 -23.62 16.87
C ALA A 607 34.69 -23.02 17.76
N THR A 608 34.31 -22.22 18.77
CA THR A 608 35.26 -21.62 19.73
C THR A 608 35.90 -22.65 20.66
N GLU A 609 35.15 -23.65 21.13
CA GLU A 609 35.68 -24.75 21.94
C GLU A 609 36.64 -25.63 21.12
N SER A 610 36.34 -25.87 19.84
CA SER A 610 37.17 -26.67 18.92
C SER A 610 38.59 -26.11 18.74
N VAL A 611 38.77 -24.79 18.90
CA VAL A 611 40.08 -24.12 18.84
C VAL A 611 40.66 -23.77 20.22
N GLY A 612 40.04 -24.23 21.30
CA GLY A 612 40.53 -24.06 22.67
C GLY A 612 40.34 -22.65 23.25
N MET A 613 39.36 -21.88 22.77
CA MET A 613 39.05 -20.57 23.36
C MET A 613 38.27 -20.72 24.67
N GLU A 614 38.47 -19.78 25.59
CA GLU A 614 37.86 -19.77 26.91
C GLU A 614 36.65 -18.84 26.98
N ARG A 615 35.48 -19.41 27.24
CA ARG A 615 34.23 -18.65 27.41
C ARG A 615 34.18 -18.00 28.79
N VAL A 616 34.16 -16.67 28.83
CA VAL A 616 34.07 -15.89 30.07
C VAL A 616 32.63 -15.58 30.44
N ARG A 617 31.81 -15.22 29.46
CA ARG A 617 30.40 -14.85 29.66
C ARG A 617 29.58 -15.06 28.41
N THR A 618 28.34 -15.49 28.57
CA THR A 618 27.36 -15.56 27.49
C THR A 618 26.02 -15.04 27.99
N VAL A 619 25.53 -14.00 27.33
CA VAL A 619 24.21 -13.41 27.58
C VAL A 619 23.40 -13.46 26.29
N VAL A 620 22.17 -13.94 26.39
CA VAL A 620 21.21 -13.97 25.29
C VAL A 620 20.00 -13.12 25.67
N VAL A 621 19.72 -12.10 24.86
CA VAL A 621 18.50 -11.32 24.94
C VAL A 621 17.39 -12.10 24.26
N ASP A 622 16.41 -12.50 25.04
CA ASP A 622 15.37 -13.44 24.64
C ASP A 622 14.32 -12.76 23.74
N ARG A 623 14.46 -12.98 22.42
CA ARG A 623 13.58 -12.50 21.37
C ARG A 623 12.78 -13.64 20.75
N THR A 624 11.70 -14.03 21.42
CA THR A 624 10.81 -15.12 20.99
C THR A 624 10.09 -14.83 19.67
N ASP A 625 10.10 -13.59 19.21
CA ASP A 625 9.54 -13.13 17.93
C ASP A 625 10.44 -13.42 16.72
N TYR A 626 11.69 -13.83 16.94
CA TYR A 626 12.70 -14.00 15.88
C TYR A 626 13.24 -15.42 15.72
N CYS A 627 13.19 -16.25 16.76
CA CYS A 627 13.74 -17.61 16.76
C CYS A 627 12.86 -18.57 17.56
N ASN A 628 12.84 -19.84 17.18
CA ASN A 628 12.23 -20.91 17.98
C ASN A 628 12.96 -21.09 19.32
N ASP A 629 12.26 -21.67 20.30
CA ASP A 629 12.86 -22.06 21.58
C ASP A 629 13.85 -23.21 21.36
N MET A 630 15.14 -22.88 21.27
CA MET A 630 16.22 -23.85 21.17
C MET A 630 16.93 -23.96 22.53
N ASN A 631 16.90 -25.15 23.13
CA ASN A 631 17.48 -25.41 24.44
C ASN A 631 19.01 -25.63 24.36
N VAL A 632 19.75 -24.55 24.07
CA VAL A 632 21.22 -24.56 23.99
C VAL A 632 21.89 -24.85 25.35
N THR A 633 21.16 -24.64 26.45
CA THR A 633 21.67 -24.84 27.82
C THR A 633 21.95 -26.28 28.20
N ASN A 634 21.27 -27.25 27.59
CA ASN A 634 21.54 -28.66 27.86
C ASN A 634 22.94 -29.07 27.41
N GLU A 635 23.41 -28.50 26.29
CA GLU A 635 24.72 -28.81 25.72
C GLU A 635 25.82 -27.88 26.21
N PHE A 636 25.49 -26.61 26.44
CA PHE A 636 26.44 -25.60 26.87
C PHE A 636 25.94 -24.93 28.16
N PRO A 637 26.44 -25.34 29.34
CA PRO A 637 26.03 -24.74 30.62
C PRO A 637 26.46 -23.26 30.69
N ASN A 638 26.02 -22.50 31.69
CA ASN A 638 26.47 -21.11 31.94
C ASN A 638 26.06 -20.06 30.89
N ILE A 639 24.87 -20.20 30.30
CA ILE A 639 24.25 -19.17 29.44
C ILE A 639 23.20 -18.40 30.25
N SER A 640 23.28 -17.05 30.25
CA SER A 640 22.29 -16.20 30.91
C SER A 640 21.25 -15.70 29.90
N PHE A 641 19.99 -16.12 30.04
CA PHE A 641 18.87 -15.56 29.27
C PHE A 641 18.25 -14.38 30.00
N VAL A 642 18.08 -13.26 29.30
CA VAL A 642 17.51 -12.02 29.84
C VAL A 642 16.48 -11.45 28.87
N LYS A 643 15.42 -10.82 29.38
CA LYS A 643 14.39 -10.22 28.51
C LYS A 643 14.84 -8.91 27.86
N SER A 644 15.74 -8.19 28.51
CA SER A 644 16.29 -6.94 28.01
C SER A 644 17.66 -6.69 28.64
N ILE A 645 18.45 -5.82 28.02
CA ILE A 645 19.74 -5.38 28.54
C ILE A 645 19.83 -3.87 28.47
N ASP A 646 20.52 -3.28 29.44
CA ASP A 646 21.07 -1.93 29.30
C ASP A 646 22.48 -2.04 28.73
N ILE A 647 22.69 -1.51 27.52
CA ILE A 647 23.95 -1.65 26.78
C ILE A 647 25.11 -1.00 27.55
N ALA A 648 24.88 0.13 28.22
CA ALA A 648 25.93 0.84 28.97
C ALA A 648 26.42 0.02 30.18
N THR A 649 25.49 -0.55 30.95
CA THR A 649 25.79 -1.43 32.07
C THR A 649 26.49 -2.71 31.61
N GLU A 650 26.00 -3.34 30.54
CA GLU A 650 26.59 -4.59 30.06
C GLU A 650 27.97 -4.36 29.45
N ARG A 651 28.18 -3.23 28.75
CA ARG A 651 29.50 -2.80 28.28
C ARG A 651 30.51 -2.75 29.42
N LYS A 652 30.18 -2.10 30.53
CA LYS A 652 31.08 -1.97 31.69
C LYS A 652 31.47 -3.32 32.26
N LYS A 653 30.49 -4.23 32.45
CA LYS A 653 30.76 -5.60 32.91
C LYS A 653 31.69 -6.37 31.98
N ILE A 654 31.48 -6.25 30.67
CA ILE A 654 32.32 -6.91 29.67
C ILE A 654 33.75 -6.35 29.71
N GLU A 655 33.91 -5.03 29.85
CA GLU A 655 35.23 -4.40 29.99
C GLU A 655 35.97 -4.86 31.26
N ASP A 656 35.29 -4.96 32.41
CA ASP A 656 35.85 -5.44 33.67
C ASP A 656 36.38 -6.89 33.56
N MET A 657 35.74 -7.71 32.72
CA MET A 657 36.13 -9.10 32.47
C MET A 657 37.38 -9.26 31.60
N LYS A 658 37.79 -8.20 30.88
CA LYS A 658 38.95 -8.16 29.99
C LYS A 658 39.01 -9.33 28.97
N PRO A 659 37.99 -9.50 28.12
CA PRO A 659 38.04 -10.53 27.07
C PRO A 659 39.04 -10.14 25.97
N ASP A 660 39.62 -11.15 25.32
CA ASP A 660 40.38 -10.99 24.07
C ASP A 660 39.46 -10.71 22.88
N LEU A 661 38.20 -11.18 22.91
CA LEU A 661 37.21 -11.03 21.84
C LEU A 661 35.79 -10.84 22.40
N VAL A 662 34.99 -10.00 21.75
CA VAL A 662 33.55 -9.93 21.99
C VAL A 662 32.79 -10.35 20.74
N ILE A 663 31.89 -11.32 20.90
CA ILE A 663 31.05 -11.83 19.83
C ILE A 663 29.62 -11.36 20.11
N SER A 664 28.94 -10.75 19.14
CA SER A 664 27.64 -10.14 19.43
C SER A 664 26.71 -10.00 18.23
N THR A 665 25.39 -9.96 18.41
CA THR A 665 24.48 -9.59 17.31
C THR A 665 24.45 -8.10 17.02
N VAL A 666 24.68 -7.25 18.04
CA VAL A 666 24.69 -5.79 17.93
C VAL A 666 26.01 -5.20 18.45
N PRO A 667 26.56 -4.14 17.83
CA PRO A 667 27.76 -3.46 18.33
C PRO A 667 27.54 -2.92 19.75
N ILE A 668 28.53 -3.11 20.63
CA ILE A 668 28.44 -2.71 22.07
C ILE A 668 29.40 -1.56 22.37
N GLY A 669 30.41 -1.37 21.52
CA GLY A 669 31.40 -0.29 21.68
C GLY A 669 32.44 -0.56 22.77
N VAL A 670 32.80 -1.82 23.00
CA VAL A 670 33.86 -2.22 23.94
C VAL A 670 35.27 -2.00 23.35
N ASN A 671 36.29 -1.93 24.21
CA ASN A 671 37.69 -1.81 23.78
C ASN A 671 38.28 -3.09 23.16
N ALA A 672 37.71 -4.25 23.48
CA ALA A 672 38.12 -5.52 22.88
C ALA A 672 37.64 -5.61 21.42
N PRO A 673 38.39 -6.28 20.53
CA PRO A 673 37.93 -6.58 19.18
C PRO A 673 36.53 -7.22 19.18
N GLN A 674 35.67 -6.80 18.27
CA GLN A 674 34.29 -7.24 18.20
C GLN A 674 33.98 -7.90 16.85
N ILE A 675 33.24 -9.01 16.86
CA ILE A 675 32.73 -9.68 15.66
C ILE A 675 31.23 -9.94 15.78
N SER A 676 30.52 -9.78 14.66
CA SER A 676 29.07 -9.93 14.62
C SER A 676 28.61 -11.36 14.38
N ILE A 677 27.62 -11.82 15.14
CA ILE A 677 26.79 -12.99 14.82
C ILE A 677 25.71 -12.55 13.82
N PRO A 678 25.62 -13.14 12.62
CA PRO A 678 24.53 -12.87 11.70
C PRO A 678 23.17 -13.24 12.31
N LEU A 679 22.14 -12.41 12.12
CA LEU A 679 20.77 -12.74 12.53
C LEU A 679 20.18 -13.88 11.72
N VAL A 680 20.58 -14.02 10.45
CA VAL A 680 20.27 -15.15 9.59
C VAL A 680 21.58 -15.86 9.27
N GLN A 681 21.70 -17.08 9.76
CA GLN A 681 22.95 -17.83 9.78
C GLN A 681 23.06 -18.71 8.53
N ASN A 682 24.28 -18.89 8.02
CA ASN A 682 24.49 -19.84 6.94
C ASN A 682 24.40 -21.26 7.50
N PRO A 683 23.58 -22.15 6.94
CA PRO A 683 23.46 -23.53 7.37
C PRO A 683 24.72 -24.33 7.03
N GLY A 684 24.83 -25.51 7.64
CA GLY A 684 25.86 -26.49 7.32
C GLY A 684 27.02 -26.52 8.32
N PRO A 685 27.88 -27.53 8.18
CA PRO A 685 28.83 -27.89 9.23
C PRO A 685 30.03 -26.95 9.27
N TYR A 686 30.36 -26.26 8.16
CA TYR A 686 31.56 -25.44 8.04
C TYR A 686 31.35 -23.96 8.40
N THR A 687 30.12 -23.54 8.73
CA THR A 687 29.85 -22.16 9.17
C THR A 687 30.70 -21.76 10.38
N GLY A 688 30.95 -22.70 11.29
CA GLY A 688 31.87 -22.51 12.42
C GLY A 688 33.31 -22.24 11.97
N VAL A 689 33.80 -22.96 10.96
CA VAL A 689 35.15 -22.76 10.39
C VAL A 689 35.28 -21.37 9.78
N ASP A 690 34.30 -20.95 8.97
CA ASP A 690 34.29 -19.63 8.34
C ASP A 690 34.29 -18.50 9.37
N PHE A 691 33.54 -18.68 10.46
CA PHE A 691 33.52 -17.75 11.58
C PHE A 691 34.86 -17.70 12.31
N ILE A 692 35.45 -18.86 12.62
CA ILE A 692 36.76 -18.95 13.29
C ILE A 692 37.87 -18.34 12.43
N ARG A 693 37.85 -18.54 11.12
CA ARG A 693 38.76 -17.85 10.19
C ARG A 693 38.69 -16.33 10.33
N ARG A 694 37.48 -15.78 10.43
CA ARG A 694 37.27 -14.32 10.64
C ARG A 694 37.74 -13.88 12.02
N VAL A 695 37.50 -14.68 13.07
CA VAL A 695 38.00 -14.42 14.42
C VAL A 695 39.53 -14.36 14.44
N ALA A 696 40.19 -15.36 13.85
CA ALA A 696 41.64 -15.40 13.74
C ALA A 696 42.18 -14.17 12.98
N ALA A 697 41.55 -13.81 11.85
CA ALA A 697 41.94 -12.63 11.08
C ALA A 697 41.83 -11.33 11.90
N ILE A 698 40.77 -11.15 12.69
CA ILE A 698 40.59 -9.99 13.56
C ILE A 698 41.68 -9.95 14.65
N LEU A 699 41.95 -11.07 15.32
CA LEU A 699 42.92 -11.09 16.41
C LEU A 699 44.37 -10.98 15.93
N LEU A 700 44.67 -11.44 14.71
CA LEU A 700 45.97 -11.27 14.06
C LEU A 700 46.15 -9.90 13.40
N SER A 701 45.06 -9.17 13.17
CA SER A 701 45.12 -7.88 12.49
C SER A 701 45.90 -6.84 13.30
N SER A 702 46.74 -6.08 12.60
CA SER A 702 47.49 -4.97 13.19
C SER A 702 46.53 -3.91 13.73
N LYS A 703 46.68 -3.53 15.00
CA LYS A 703 45.99 -2.36 15.60
C LYS A 703 46.41 -1.01 14.98
N LYS A 704 47.45 -0.99 14.14
CA LYS A 704 47.83 0.20 13.36
C LYS A 704 47.01 0.25 12.08
N GLU A 705 46.27 1.34 11.93
CA GLU A 705 45.43 1.68 10.78
C GLU A 705 46.18 1.57 9.45
N GLY A 706 45.83 0.58 8.62
CA GLY A 706 46.43 0.37 7.30
C GLY A 706 46.20 1.53 6.33
N TRP A 707 45.03 2.19 6.42
CA TRP A 707 44.66 3.32 5.58
C TRP A 707 45.57 4.55 5.74
N ARG A 708 46.30 4.68 6.87
CA ARG A 708 47.31 5.74 7.04
C ARG A 708 48.58 5.52 6.23
N LYS A 709 48.75 4.33 5.64
CA LYS A 709 49.85 3.99 4.74
C LYS A 709 49.42 3.95 3.27
N ASP A 710 48.14 4.15 2.98
CA ASP A 710 47.69 4.35 1.61
C ASP A 710 48.17 5.74 1.19
N VAL A 711 49.30 5.76 0.48
CA VAL A 711 49.80 6.97 -0.17
C VAL A 711 48.85 7.23 -1.33
N LEU A 712 48.10 8.33 -1.24
CA LEU A 712 47.22 8.84 -2.30
C LEU A 712 47.96 9.09 -3.61
#